data_AF-A0A4P7A177-F1
#
_entry.id   AF-A0A4P7A177-F1
#
_cell.length_a   1.000
_cell.length_b   1.000
_cell.length_c   1.000
_cell.angle_alpha   90.00
_cell.angle_beta   90.00
_cell.angle_gamma   90.00
#
_symmetry.space_group_name_H-M   'P 1'
#
loop_
_entity.id
_entity.type
_entity.pdbx_description
1 polymer ?
#
loop_
_entity_poly.entity_id
_entity_poly.type
_entity_poly.pdbx_seq_one_letter_code
_entity_poly.pdbx_strand_id
1 'polypeptide(L)'
;MKINRLIANNINKLDAVLPVDKSIGIAGLSGSGKTSFCQTIGEESKKRLVSLLPKAEYQYLFSTIMETNFSAIKMEEIPLVLFLGKSSISANPRSTIGTHTGVFKEIRVTLAEKFNLSPEVFSFNNELGWCPACKGRGTTKNVECKKCEGKRYNPEVEQYKIELLEQPHSISDINNLNIESILSLGEELHISETKQHILKNIINMNIGYLTLNRIMGTLSGGELTRLYLAEFMAASENTVIIIDEISVGLDHQTLLKILDQIKQLGYKNQIWLIDHSDTALNTTDEQLFFGPGSGKYGGEIVDESPRPQPILWERNQAMPTEYYQFHDLYCRNIQMAEIQIPRNRLVTFTGESGCGKSTLVNECIATDFLKRYPKDKLVMVGQNRNQSITSRSTVATFLDIKKRLTKYSEDIDDIFQSSIEDIIEELPTQDIAHKRLSLLIKLGLGYLTLERKTQSLSTGEYQCVHLVSELFANSKNPHTLFIFDEPSKGLSQNILNQFIDSIRVILQDEAVSILMIEHNAYMIESSDFIVDFGKRQLAPVQNLDVVNYDDFYRQKSSSDRIDPLRISSTLKQQNGITYLKDNHIEYFKDAENIYKGGILKSLSPMARVIYGEYESETIAPVIAIDLERHLYSQYSFLYEIGGLINHIVAAHPTNKDTSSFDFYFQENHCPCCSGRRMIEKFDIDVVILDKTVPFWDGQLHPDVMEVLKYYQYPKLQFLFDEINNELGHDISKSFNEMSAAEKHTFLYGYWEKSFYDKAGKASRTWEGFNLIIGRYMFISKSIIKEHMKVSKEMITCPVCQGTVLNHHKKLKFSNTDIREIIHQSIDQVLKTVGELPELEKLKTIVGGDMTLTQDVSLLPRETQVALKMLELEQASFAHYEMVLQNVLPFSDSISGNLESISMNNRITICDFANINETRETIIDQYFTNGKYKKLTYVYEAFGYKKIVTQVNKIKKSQPCPFCKGKKVISEDNLHDGVFKVTIPCVSCYESGINEEGLMDIIEGIEVKQWLTGTISDVVAGSLNIEAVADIPIFNRIRQLNKRDMMAVYQCHEQND
;
A
#
# COMPACT_ATOMS: atom_id res chain seq x y z
N MET A 1 2.44 -20.14 15.14
CA MET A 1 1.37 -19.67 14.22
C MET A 1 0.53 -20.87 13.80
N LYS A 2 -0.78 -20.74 13.96
CA LYS A 2 -1.76 -21.72 13.48
C LYS A 2 -2.70 -21.06 12.50
N ILE A 3 -2.89 -21.70 11.36
CA ILE A 3 -3.81 -21.28 10.31
C ILE A 3 -4.96 -22.25 10.36
N ASN A 4 -6.17 -21.75 10.59
CA ASN A 4 -7.36 -22.58 10.65
C ASN A 4 -8.41 -22.06 9.65
N ARG A 5 -8.94 -22.95 8.81
CA ARG A 5 -10.01 -22.72 7.85
C ARG A 5 -9.79 -21.50 6.95
N LEU A 6 -8.57 -21.30 6.48
CA LEU A 6 -8.25 -20.21 5.56
C LEU A 6 -9.02 -20.36 4.25
N ILE A 7 -9.69 -19.30 3.80
CA ILE A 7 -10.35 -19.22 2.50
C ILE A 7 -9.80 -18.03 1.76
N ALA A 8 -9.16 -18.24 0.60
CA ALA A 8 -8.61 -17.19 -0.23
C ALA A 8 -8.45 -17.66 -1.68
N ASN A 9 -9.06 -16.99 -2.66
CA ASN A 9 -9.03 -17.39 -4.07
C ASN A 9 -9.41 -18.89 -4.25
N ASN A 10 -8.44 -19.72 -4.66
CA ASN A 10 -8.62 -21.17 -4.84
C ASN A 10 -8.35 -22.00 -3.57
N ILE A 11 -7.91 -21.39 -2.47
CA ILE A 11 -7.73 -22.05 -1.17
C ILE A 11 -9.10 -22.18 -0.49
N ASN A 12 -9.50 -23.41 -0.14
CA ASN A 12 -10.77 -23.71 0.51
C ASN A 12 -10.55 -24.37 1.87
N LYS A 13 -10.76 -23.61 2.95
CA LYS A 13 -10.69 -24.09 4.35
C LYS A 13 -9.37 -24.80 4.68
N LEU A 14 -8.24 -24.20 4.32
CA LEU A 14 -6.92 -24.75 4.61
C LEU A 14 -6.58 -24.59 6.09
N ASP A 15 -6.17 -25.70 6.72
CA ASP A 15 -5.61 -25.77 8.06
C ASP A 15 -4.09 -26.06 7.95
N ALA A 16 -3.26 -25.33 8.70
CA ALA A 16 -1.81 -25.53 8.74
C ALA A 16 -1.21 -25.06 10.07
N VAL A 17 -0.18 -25.75 10.56
CA VAL A 17 0.62 -25.31 11.71
C VAL A 17 2.03 -25.05 11.22
N LEU A 18 2.51 -23.82 11.42
CA LEU A 18 3.79 -23.38 10.88
C LEU A 18 4.81 -23.19 12.00
N PRO A 19 6.07 -23.65 11.81
CA PRO A 19 7.14 -23.43 12.79
C PRO A 19 7.49 -21.95 12.87
N VAL A 20 8.00 -21.53 14.02
CA VAL A 20 8.23 -20.11 14.36
C VAL A 20 9.73 -19.75 14.32
N ASP A 21 10.59 -20.76 14.31
CA ASP A 21 12.05 -20.69 14.44
C ASP A 21 12.78 -21.36 13.25
N LYS A 22 12.10 -21.49 12.11
CA LYS A 22 12.63 -22.12 10.90
C LYS A 22 12.34 -21.29 9.67
N SER A 23 13.25 -21.29 8.71
CA SER A 23 12.97 -20.75 7.38
C SER A 23 12.11 -21.73 6.58
N ILE A 24 11.18 -21.21 5.77
CA ILE A 24 10.20 -22.03 5.05
C ILE A 24 10.28 -21.76 3.55
N GLY A 25 10.58 -22.78 2.75
CA GLY A 25 10.49 -22.77 1.30
C GLY A 25 9.09 -23.18 0.85
N ILE A 26 8.39 -22.34 0.09
CA ILE A 26 7.02 -22.60 -0.37
C ILE A 26 7.07 -22.89 -1.87
N ALA A 27 6.78 -24.14 -2.21
CA ALA A 27 6.94 -24.69 -3.56
C ALA A 27 5.64 -25.31 -4.07
N GLY A 28 5.52 -25.52 -5.38
CA GLY A 28 4.29 -26.00 -6.02
C GLY A 28 4.06 -25.45 -7.43
N LEU A 29 3.02 -25.93 -8.11
CA LEU A 29 2.69 -25.53 -9.50
C LEU A 29 2.24 -24.07 -9.62
N SER A 30 2.40 -23.45 -10.80
CA SER A 30 1.86 -22.10 -11.05
C SER A 30 0.35 -22.09 -10.85
N GLY A 31 -0.18 -21.15 -10.06
CA GLY A 31 -1.61 -21.12 -9.73
C GLY A 31 -2.06 -22.13 -8.67
N SER A 32 -1.17 -22.85 -7.99
CA SER A 32 -1.53 -23.81 -6.93
C SER A 32 -1.94 -23.18 -5.58
N GLY A 33 -1.82 -21.86 -5.43
CA GLY A 33 -2.24 -21.13 -4.21
C GLY A 33 -1.11 -20.57 -3.34
N LYS A 34 0.17 -20.80 -3.67
CA LYS A 34 1.35 -20.31 -2.89
C LYS A 34 1.30 -18.81 -2.56
N THR A 35 1.23 -17.97 -3.59
CA THR A 35 1.23 -16.51 -3.42
C THR A 35 -0.04 -16.05 -2.69
N SER A 36 -1.21 -16.62 -3.03
CA SER A 36 -2.47 -16.34 -2.31
C SER A 36 -2.33 -16.60 -0.81
N PHE A 37 -1.79 -17.76 -0.43
CA PHE A 37 -1.59 -18.14 0.97
C PHE A 37 -0.72 -17.12 1.72
N CYS A 38 0.46 -16.84 1.19
CA CYS A 38 1.42 -15.92 1.81
C CYS A 38 0.94 -14.47 1.84
N GLN A 39 0.34 -14.01 0.73
CA GLN A 39 -0.22 -12.67 0.63
C GLN A 39 -1.33 -12.49 1.66
N THR A 40 -2.25 -13.44 1.77
CA THR A 40 -3.33 -13.39 2.76
C THR A 40 -2.80 -13.31 4.19
N ILE A 41 -1.78 -14.09 4.56
CA ILE A 41 -1.17 -14.00 5.91
C ILE A 41 -0.55 -12.61 6.14
N GLY A 42 0.16 -12.08 5.15
CA GLY A 42 0.74 -10.73 5.22
C GLY A 42 -0.31 -9.62 5.31
N GLU A 43 -1.41 -9.74 4.56
CA GLU A 43 -2.54 -8.80 4.59
C GLU A 43 -3.30 -8.87 5.91
N GLU A 44 -3.56 -10.07 6.43
CA GLU A 44 -4.23 -10.26 7.72
C GLU A 44 -3.39 -9.71 8.89
N SER A 45 -2.07 -9.93 8.88
CA SER A 45 -1.16 -9.35 9.89
C SER A 45 -1.22 -7.82 9.91
N LYS A 46 -1.19 -7.18 8.73
CA LYS A 46 -1.32 -5.72 8.60
C LYS A 46 -2.70 -5.23 9.00
N LYS A 47 -3.76 -5.93 8.59
CA LYS A 47 -5.15 -5.59 8.90
C LYS A 47 -5.36 -5.56 10.41
N ARG A 48 -4.96 -6.60 11.13
CA ARG A 48 -5.10 -6.68 12.60
C ARG A 48 -4.40 -5.54 13.32
N LEU A 49 -3.24 -5.09 12.84
CA LEU A 49 -2.55 -3.92 13.40
C LEU A 49 -3.31 -2.62 13.11
N VAL A 50 -3.68 -2.41 11.86
CA VAL A 50 -4.36 -1.19 11.41
C VAL A 50 -5.75 -1.04 12.06
N SER A 51 -6.46 -2.14 12.29
CA SER A 51 -7.78 -2.13 12.94
C SER A 51 -7.74 -1.72 14.41
N LEU A 52 -6.58 -1.74 15.07
CA LEU A 52 -6.46 -1.23 16.44
C LEU A 52 -6.61 0.29 16.52
N LEU A 53 -6.34 0.99 15.42
CA LEU A 53 -6.47 2.44 15.31
C LEU A 53 -7.95 2.87 15.32
N PRO A 54 -8.28 4.11 15.70
CA PRO A 54 -9.61 4.66 15.50
C PRO A 54 -10.06 4.57 14.03
N LYS A 55 -11.34 4.23 13.80
CA LYS A 55 -11.89 4.04 12.46
C LYS A 55 -11.66 5.18 11.49
N ALA A 56 -11.83 6.43 11.94
CA ALA A 56 -11.55 7.60 11.12
C ALA A 56 -10.08 7.66 10.67
N GLU A 57 -9.14 7.22 11.51
CA GLU A 57 -7.71 7.22 11.23
C GLU A 57 -7.36 6.13 10.22
N TYR A 58 -7.77 4.88 10.43
CA TYR A 58 -7.43 3.83 9.48
C TYR A 58 -8.17 3.95 8.14
N GLN A 59 -9.41 4.45 8.11
CA GLN A 59 -10.12 4.66 6.84
C GLN A 59 -9.46 5.76 6.00
N TYR A 60 -8.84 6.73 6.65
CA TYR A 60 -8.15 7.83 5.98
C TYR A 60 -6.73 7.44 5.55
N LEU A 61 -5.96 6.80 6.45
CA LEU A 61 -4.54 6.50 6.21
C LEU A 61 -4.32 5.17 5.50
N PHE A 62 -5.21 4.19 5.69
CA PHE A 62 -4.99 2.78 5.32
C PHE A 62 -6.21 2.17 4.62
N SER A 63 -6.95 2.97 3.83
CA SER A 63 -8.20 2.55 3.18
C SER A 63 -8.10 1.24 2.39
N THR A 64 -6.95 0.97 1.76
CA THR A 64 -6.71 -0.23 0.96
C THR A 64 -6.33 -1.47 1.76
N ILE A 65 -5.89 -1.32 3.02
CA ILE A 65 -5.46 -2.46 3.87
C ILE A 65 -6.66 -3.17 4.50
N MET A 66 -7.78 -2.46 4.64
CA MET A 66 -8.98 -2.99 5.30
C MET A 66 -9.82 -3.91 4.39
N GLU A 67 -9.46 -4.04 3.11
CA GLU A 67 -10.11 -4.95 2.17
C GLU A 67 -9.80 -6.42 2.54
N THR A 68 -10.83 -7.24 2.63
CA THR A 68 -10.76 -8.68 2.89
C THR A 68 -11.53 -9.46 1.84
N ASN A 69 -10.85 -9.74 0.72
CA ASN A 69 -11.30 -10.74 -0.25
C ASN A 69 -11.03 -12.19 0.21
N PHE A 70 -10.68 -12.40 1.49
CA PHE A 70 -10.37 -13.69 2.10
C PHE A 70 -10.98 -13.82 3.50
N SER A 71 -11.04 -15.04 4.03
CA SER A 71 -11.36 -15.34 5.42
C SER A 71 -10.16 -15.97 6.11
N ALA A 72 -9.55 -15.23 7.05
CA ALA A 72 -8.39 -15.64 7.83
C ALA A 72 -8.60 -15.49 9.35
N ILE A 73 -9.86 -15.29 9.76
CA ILE A 73 -10.16 -14.82 11.11
C ILE A 73 -9.83 -15.83 12.23
N LYS A 74 -9.70 -17.11 11.88
CA LYS A 74 -9.29 -18.18 12.81
C LYS A 74 -7.78 -18.43 12.84
N MET A 75 -6.98 -17.56 12.22
CA MET A 75 -5.53 -17.58 12.41
C MET A 75 -5.17 -17.15 13.83
N GLU A 76 -4.30 -17.92 14.47
CA GLU A 76 -3.84 -17.73 15.84
C GLU A 76 -2.31 -17.57 15.88
N GLU A 77 -1.83 -16.88 16.90
CA GLU A 77 -0.40 -16.61 17.14
C GLU A 77 0.24 -15.92 15.92
N ILE A 78 -0.37 -14.82 15.46
CA ILE A 78 0.06 -14.08 14.28
C ILE A 78 1.22 -13.13 14.65
N PRO A 79 2.43 -13.31 14.08
CA PRO A 79 3.52 -12.36 14.23
C PRO A 79 3.34 -11.18 13.29
N LEU A 80 4.29 -10.23 13.31
CA LEU A 80 4.38 -9.18 12.30
C LEU A 80 4.89 -9.80 10.98
N VAL A 81 4.06 -9.79 9.95
CA VAL A 81 4.37 -10.40 8.65
C VAL A 81 4.50 -9.33 7.56
N LEU A 82 5.64 -9.35 6.86
CA LEU A 82 5.96 -8.47 5.75
C LEU A 82 6.04 -9.31 4.47
N PHE A 83 5.01 -9.20 3.63
CA PHE A 83 4.97 -9.86 2.32
C PHE A 83 5.58 -8.96 1.23
N LEU A 84 6.64 -9.47 0.58
CA LEU A 84 7.38 -8.84 -0.51
C LEU A 84 7.02 -9.50 -1.84
N GLY A 85 5.79 -9.26 -2.27
CA GLY A 85 5.26 -9.71 -3.57
C GLY A 85 5.45 -8.69 -4.68
N LYS A 86 5.14 -9.12 -5.92
CA LYS A 86 5.01 -8.24 -7.08
C LYS A 86 3.81 -7.31 -6.91
N SER A 87 3.98 -6.21 -6.19
CA SER A 87 3.00 -5.13 -6.19
C SER A 87 3.17 -4.32 -7.47
N SER A 88 2.07 -4.13 -8.20
CA SER A 88 2.02 -3.14 -9.28
C SER A 88 2.03 -1.75 -8.64
N ILE A 89 3.22 -1.22 -8.37
CA ILE A 89 3.37 0.14 -7.84
C ILE A 89 2.73 1.10 -8.85
N SER A 90 1.84 1.95 -8.36
CA SER A 90 1.29 3.04 -9.16
C SER A 90 2.45 3.92 -9.64
N ALA A 91 2.54 4.12 -10.95
CA ALA A 91 3.65 4.82 -11.59
C ALA A 91 3.58 6.34 -11.29
N ASN A 92 3.91 6.74 -10.07
CA ASN A 92 4.16 8.14 -9.74
C ASN A 92 5.58 8.51 -10.21
N PRO A 93 5.75 9.37 -11.21
CA PRO A 93 7.07 9.73 -11.74
C PRO A 93 7.99 10.38 -10.71
N ARG A 94 7.43 10.90 -9.59
CA ARG A 94 8.18 11.54 -8.50
C ARG A 94 8.64 10.57 -7.41
N SER A 95 8.16 9.33 -7.43
CA SER A 95 8.67 8.25 -6.58
C SER A 95 9.94 7.70 -7.24
N THR A 96 11.10 8.09 -6.73
CA THR A 96 12.42 7.64 -7.18
C THR A 96 13.11 6.86 -6.05
N ILE A 97 14.20 6.16 -6.35
CA ILE A 97 14.99 5.46 -5.32
C ILE A 97 15.43 6.45 -4.22
N GLY A 98 15.89 7.65 -4.61
CA GLY A 98 16.31 8.68 -3.66
C GLY A 98 15.17 9.21 -2.77
N THR A 99 13.96 9.41 -3.31
CA THR A 99 12.82 9.84 -2.47
C THR A 99 12.27 8.70 -1.62
N HIS A 100 12.35 7.46 -2.11
CA HIS A 100 11.89 6.28 -1.38
C HIS A 100 12.76 5.94 -0.17
N THR A 101 14.09 5.90 -0.37
CA THR A 101 15.08 5.59 0.67
C THR A 101 15.29 6.74 1.67
N GLY A 102 14.90 7.97 1.31
CA GLY A 102 15.10 9.18 2.10
C GLY A 102 16.47 9.85 1.90
N VAL A 103 17.39 9.23 1.15
CA VAL A 103 18.74 9.78 0.84
C VAL A 103 18.64 11.15 0.14
N PHE A 104 17.63 11.32 -0.72
CA PHE A 104 17.39 12.61 -1.39
C PHE A 104 17.06 13.74 -0.41
N LYS A 105 16.45 13.45 0.76
CA LYS A 105 16.18 14.46 1.79
C LYS A 105 17.49 15.01 2.35
N GLU A 106 18.43 14.13 2.70
CA GLU A 106 19.71 14.53 3.30
C GLU A 106 20.56 15.33 2.31
N ILE A 107 20.66 14.88 1.05
CA ILE A 107 21.39 15.62 0.00
C ILE A 107 20.83 17.05 -0.16
N ARG A 108 19.50 17.23 -0.15
CA ARG A 108 18.90 18.57 -0.24
C ARG A 108 19.25 19.47 0.94
N VAL A 109 19.31 18.90 2.15
CA VAL A 109 19.68 19.64 3.37
C VAL A 109 21.14 20.09 3.26
N THR A 110 22.05 19.21 2.84
CA THR A 110 23.47 19.53 2.65
C THR A 110 23.69 20.67 1.66
N LEU A 111 23.02 20.64 0.50
CA LEU A 111 23.10 21.75 -0.47
C LEU A 111 22.48 23.05 0.09
N ALA A 112 21.34 22.95 0.77
CA ALA A 112 20.68 24.08 1.40
C ALA A 112 21.57 24.80 2.42
N GLU A 113 22.25 24.05 3.28
CA GLU A 113 23.20 24.59 4.25
C GLU A 113 24.38 25.28 3.54
N LYS A 114 24.96 24.64 2.53
CA LYS A 114 26.12 25.17 1.79
C LYS A 114 25.83 26.47 1.05
N PHE A 115 24.61 26.64 0.52
CA PHE A 115 24.21 27.83 -0.22
C PHE A 115 23.34 28.80 0.59
N ASN A 116 23.07 28.51 1.87
CA ASN A 116 22.18 29.27 2.73
C ASN A 116 20.79 29.50 2.12
N LEU A 117 20.19 28.42 1.61
CA LEU A 117 18.86 28.39 0.97
C LEU A 117 17.94 27.40 1.68
N SER A 118 16.65 27.41 1.34
CA SER A 118 15.72 26.38 1.81
C SER A 118 15.97 25.04 1.10
N PRO A 119 15.93 23.88 1.78
CA PRO A 119 15.98 22.55 1.16
C PRO A 119 14.89 22.32 0.10
N GLU A 120 13.81 23.10 0.13
CA GLU A 120 12.74 23.04 -0.86
C GLU A 120 13.13 23.61 -2.23
N VAL A 121 14.13 24.51 -2.28
CA VAL A 121 14.73 24.99 -3.55
C VAL A 121 15.38 23.82 -4.30
N PHE A 122 15.93 22.86 -3.56
CA PHE A 122 16.61 21.69 -4.10
C PHE A 122 15.65 20.50 -4.33
N SER A 123 14.33 20.70 -4.25
CA SER A 123 13.33 19.65 -4.40
C SER A 123 12.64 19.70 -5.76
N PHE A 124 12.68 18.60 -6.53
CA PHE A 124 11.87 18.47 -7.75
C PHE A 124 10.37 18.25 -7.44
N ASN A 125 10.00 18.08 -6.17
CA ASN A 125 8.61 17.98 -5.73
C ASN A 125 8.01 19.35 -5.40
N ASN A 126 8.83 20.39 -5.32
CA ASN A 126 8.41 21.74 -4.92
C ASN A 126 8.49 22.70 -6.12
N GLU A 127 7.61 23.69 -6.14
CA GLU A 127 7.57 24.66 -7.23
C GLU A 127 8.79 25.57 -7.32
N LEU A 128 9.47 25.77 -6.19
CA LEU A 128 10.70 26.55 -6.09
C LEU A 128 11.83 25.93 -6.92
N GLY A 129 11.91 24.60 -6.96
CA GLY A 129 13.01 23.90 -7.61
C GLY A 129 12.68 23.23 -8.94
N TRP A 130 11.41 22.92 -9.19
CA TRP A 130 11.05 22.05 -10.30
C TRP A 130 11.14 22.71 -11.68
N CYS A 131 11.29 21.89 -12.72
CA CYS A 131 11.15 22.34 -14.09
C CYS A 131 9.70 22.79 -14.35
N PRO A 132 9.45 24.02 -14.82
CA PRO A 132 8.08 24.52 -15.01
C PRO A 132 7.30 23.79 -16.12
N ALA A 133 7.99 23.11 -17.06
CA ALA A 133 7.33 22.39 -18.15
C ALA A 133 6.78 21.01 -17.73
N CYS A 134 7.58 20.22 -16.98
CA CYS A 134 7.14 18.91 -16.50
C CYS A 134 6.70 18.90 -15.03
N LYS A 135 6.80 20.03 -14.33
CA LYS A 135 6.54 20.17 -12.89
C LYS A 135 7.31 19.13 -12.08
N GLY A 136 8.59 18.95 -12.41
CA GLY A 136 9.51 18.03 -11.71
C GLY A 136 9.28 16.53 -11.96
N ARG A 137 8.41 16.17 -12.91
CA ARG A 137 8.17 14.77 -13.29
C ARG A 137 9.30 14.16 -14.13
N GLY A 138 10.14 15.00 -14.75
CA GLY A 138 11.16 14.58 -15.73
C GLY A 138 10.60 14.13 -17.08
N THR A 139 9.30 13.81 -17.14
CA THR A 139 8.61 13.33 -18.34
C THR A 139 7.27 14.06 -18.55
N THR A 140 6.82 14.12 -19.80
CA THR A 140 5.51 14.63 -20.20
C THR A 140 4.86 13.59 -21.10
N LYS A 141 3.70 13.02 -20.70
CA LYS A 141 3.04 11.89 -21.39
C LYS A 141 3.98 10.70 -21.64
N ASN A 142 4.78 10.31 -20.64
CA ASN A 142 5.77 9.22 -20.69
C ASN A 142 6.92 9.40 -21.69
N VAL A 143 7.08 10.61 -22.24
CA VAL A 143 8.26 11.00 -23.04
C VAL A 143 9.14 11.91 -22.21
N GLU A 144 10.45 11.80 -22.35
CA GLU A 144 11.40 12.67 -21.66
C GLU A 144 11.10 14.17 -21.91
N CYS A 145 11.21 14.97 -20.85
CA CYS A 145 10.92 16.39 -20.93
C CYS A 145 11.98 17.13 -21.75
N LYS A 146 11.61 17.64 -22.92
CA LYS A 146 12.52 18.40 -23.79
C LYS A 146 13.09 19.69 -23.19
N LYS A 147 12.51 20.23 -22.11
CA LYS A 147 12.97 21.49 -21.50
C LYS A 147 14.10 21.29 -20.49
N CYS A 148 14.04 20.21 -19.71
CA CYS A 148 15.07 19.90 -18.71
C CYS A 148 15.84 18.62 -19.05
N GLU A 149 15.55 17.95 -20.17
CA GLU A 149 16.22 16.73 -20.61
C GLU A 149 16.23 15.66 -19.50
N GLY A 150 15.06 15.48 -18.87
CA GLY A 150 14.90 14.54 -17.76
C GLY A 150 15.48 14.98 -16.40
N LYS A 151 16.22 16.11 -16.31
CA LYS A 151 16.86 16.57 -15.06
C LYS A 151 15.89 16.98 -13.95
N ARG A 152 14.64 17.32 -14.30
CA ARG A 152 13.53 17.70 -13.40
C ARG A 152 13.60 19.08 -12.74
N TYR A 153 14.71 19.80 -12.79
CA TYR A 153 14.85 21.11 -12.13
C TYR A 153 14.72 22.28 -13.09
N ASN A 154 14.53 23.48 -12.55
CA ASN A 154 14.64 24.73 -13.29
C ASN A 154 16.13 25.12 -13.48
N PRO A 155 16.43 26.01 -14.44
CA PRO A 155 17.81 26.41 -14.72
C PRO A 155 18.50 27.19 -13.58
N GLU A 156 17.74 27.78 -12.65
CA GLU A 156 18.29 28.55 -11.53
C GLU A 156 18.90 27.62 -10.48
N VAL A 157 18.22 26.51 -10.16
CA VAL A 157 18.72 25.49 -9.22
C VAL A 157 19.98 24.80 -9.75
N GLU A 158 20.06 24.57 -11.06
CA GLU A 158 21.21 23.90 -11.71
C GLU A 158 22.51 24.72 -11.63
N GLN A 159 22.45 25.99 -11.22
CA GLN A 159 23.63 26.85 -11.03
C GLN A 159 24.36 26.57 -9.72
N TYR A 160 23.65 26.05 -8.71
CA TYR A 160 24.24 25.73 -7.41
C TYR A 160 24.99 24.40 -7.50
N LYS A 161 26.32 24.48 -7.49
CA LYS A 161 27.21 23.33 -7.69
C LYS A 161 28.21 23.16 -6.57
N ILE A 162 28.45 21.90 -6.20
CA ILE A 162 29.44 21.52 -5.19
C ILE A 162 30.55 20.69 -5.84
N GLU A 163 31.79 20.91 -5.40
CA GLU A 163 32.93 20.14 -5.87
C GLU A 163 32.86 18.72 -5.29
N LEU A 164 32.73 17.71 -6.17
CA LEU A 164 32.77 16.28 -5.84
C LEU A 164 33.59 15.59 -6.94
N LEU A 165 34.39 14.58 -6.60
CA LEU A 165 35.23 13.88 -7.59
C LEU A 165 36.08 14.83 -8.46
N GLU A 166 36.60 15.91 -7.85
CA GLU A 166 37.38 16.97 -8.52
C GLU A 166 36.62 17.70 -9.64
N GLN A 167 35.28 17.67 -9.63
CA GLN A 167 34.44 18.35 -10.62
C GLN A 167 33.17 18.99 -9.98
N PRO A 168 32.63 20.07 -10.57
CA PRO A 168 31.45 20.73 -10.05
C PRO A 168 30.16 19.99 -10.43
N HIS A 169 29.41 19.53 -9.43
CA HIS A 169 28.15 18.78 -9.58
C HIS A 169 26.95 19.59 -9.09
N SER A 170 25.90 19.70 -9.90
CA SER A 170 24.59 20.19 -9.45
C SER A 170 23.79 19.08 -8.76
N ILE A 171 22.63 19.40 -8.19
CA ILE A 171 21.76 18.38 -7.60
C ILE A 171 21.24 17.36 -8.62
N SER A 172 21.04 17.74 -9.89
CA SER A 172 20.63 16.77 -10.91
C SER A 172 21.76 15.82 -11.27
N ASP A 173 23.00 16.33 -11.32
CA ASP A 173 24.20 15.53 -11.54
C ASP A 173 24.36 14.49 -10.41
N ILE A 174 24.26 14.93 -9.15
CA ILE A 174 24.34 14.04 -7.97
C ILE A 174 23.25 12.96 -8.04
N ASN A 175 21.99 13.33 -8.30
CA ASN A 175 20.91 12.34 -8.36
C ASN A 175 21.06 11.31 -9.50
N ASN A 176 21.85 11.62 -10.54
CA ASN A 176 22.13 10.73 -11.65
C ASN A 176 23.41 9.90 -11.45
N LEU A 177 24.17 10.10 -10.37
CA LEU A 177 25.23 9.18 -9.98
C LEU A 177 24.63 7.82 -9.58
N ASN A 178 25.40 6.76 -9.83
CA ASN A 178 25.03 5.44 -9.34
C ASN A 178 25.19 5.37 -7.80
N ILE A 179 24.52 4.40 -7.18
CA ILE A 179 24.49 4.26 -5.73
C ILE A 179 25.87 3.94 -5.14
N GLU A 180 26.73 3.24 -5.87
CA GLU A 180 28.12 2.99 -5.47
C GLU A 180 28.92 4.29 -5.32
N SER A 181 28.79 5.20 -6.30
CA SER A 181 29.40 6.53 -6.27
C SER A 181 28.80 7.38 -5.15
N ILE A 182 27.49 7.33 -4.94
CA ILE A 182 26.84 8.07 -3.84
C ILE A 182 27.35 7.60 -2.48
N LEU A 183 27.50 6.28 -2.27
CA LEU A 183 28.05 5.76 -1.03
C LEU A 183 29.50 6.20 -0.82
N SER A 184 30.31 6.23 -1.88
CA SER A 184 31.70 6.71 -1.79
C SER A 184 31.81 8.20 -1.45
N LEU A 185 30.76 8.97 -1.69
CA LEU A 185 30.65 10.41 -1.39
C LEU A 185 29.83 10.68 -0.11
N GLY A 186 29.60 9.65 0.71
CA GLY A 186 28.70 9.73 1.86
C GLY A 186 29.11 10.78 2.89
N GLU A 187 30.41 10.93 3.12
CA GLU A 187 30.96 11.94 4.05
C GLU A 187 30.80 13.35 3.49
N GLU A 188 31.15 13.60 2.23
CA GLU A 188 31.06 14.91 1.59
C GLU A 188 29.61 15.38 1.38
N LEU A 189 28.69 14.44 1.20
CA LEU A 189 27.26 14.70 1.07
C LEU A 189 26.52 14.72 2.43
N HIS A 190 27.23 14.49 3.54
CA HIS A 190 26.67 14.42 4.90
C HIS A 190 25.52 13.41 5.02
N ILE A 191 25.65 12.25 4.36
CA ILE A 191 24.64 11.17 4.42
C ILE A 191 24.79 10.44 5.76
N SER A 192 23.69 10.25 6.49
CA SER A 192 23.71 9.60 7.80
C SER A 192 24.15 8.13 7.73
N GLU A 193 24.75 7.61 8.80
CA GLU A 193 25.21 6.22 8.87
C GLU A 193 24.10 5.22 8.51
N THR A 194 22.88 5.47 8.99
CA THR A 194 21.69 4.66 8.67
C THR A 194 21.44 4.61 7.16
N LYS A 195 21.48 5.77 6.48
CA LYS A 195 21.25 5.83 5.03
C LYS A 195 22.43 5.28 4.24
N GLN A 196 23.67 5.45 4.71
CA GLN A 196 24.83 4.77 4.13
C GLN A 196 24.71 3.24 4.22
N HIS A 197 24.21 2.70 5.34
CA HIS A 197 23.96 1.27 5.48
C HIS A 197 22.91 0.77 4.48
N ILE A 198 21.84 1.54 4.23
CA ILE A 198 20.84 1.20 3.19
C ILE A 198 21.50 1.17 1.81
N LEU A 199 22.31 2.19 1.46
CA LEU A 199 23.04 2.23 0.19
C LEU A 199 23.97 1.02 0.03
N LYS A 200 24.68 0.64 1.10
CA LYS A 200 25.52 -0.56 1.15
C LYS A 200 24.72 -1.84 0.93
N ASN A 201 23.55 -1.97 1.56
CA ASN A 201 22.66 -3.13 1.35
C ASN A 201 22.16 -3.19 -0.11
N ILE A 202 21.84 -2.05 -0.72
CA ILE A 202 21.44 -1.98 -2.14
C ILE A 202 22.56 -2.48 -3.05
N ILE A 203 23.82 -2.10 -2.76
CA ILE A 203 24.99 -2.60 -3.50
C ILE A 203 25.15 -4.11 -3.31
N ASN A 204 25.06 -4.60 -2.07
CA ASN A 204 25.15 -6.04 -1.76
C ASN A 204 24.04 -6.87 -2.44
N MET A 205 22.88 -6.25 -2.70
CA MET A 205 21.76 -6.83 -3.46
C MET A 205 21.95 -6.76 -4.99
N ASN A 206 23.16 -6.46 -5.46
CA ASN A 206 23.55 -6.33 -6.86
C ASN A 206 22.70 -5.34 -7.67
N ILE A 207 22.26 -4.25 -7.05
CA ILE A 207 21.50 -3.16 -7.70
C ILE A 207 22.14 -1.77 -7.47
N GLY A 208 23.42 -1.73 -7.05
CA GLY A 208 24.21 -0.51 -6.83
C GLY A 208 24.44 0.34 -8.09
N TYR A 209 24.23 -0.22 -9.28
CA TYR A 209 24.33 0.50 -10.55
C TYR A 209 23.17 1.47 -10.83
N LEU A 210 22.08 1.36 -10.08
CA LEU A 210 20.93 2.26 -10.22
C LEU A 210 21.26 3.64 -9.67
N THR A 211 20.53 4.65 -10.12
CA THR A 211 20.72 6.05 -9.70
C THR A 211 19.61 6.48 -8.75
N LEU A 212 19.85 7.50 -7.92
CA LEU A 212 18.82 8.05 -7.02
C LEU A 212 17.61 8.62 -7.78
N ASN A 213 17.83 9.08 -9.02
CA ASN A 213 16.81 9.62 -9.90
C ASN A 213 15.95 8.54 -10.60
N ARG A 214 16.33 7.26 -10.50
CA ARG A 214 15.60 6.14 -11.09
C ARG A 214 14.18 6.08 -10.52
N ILE A 215 13.18 6.10 -11.40
CA ILE A 215 11.76 6.07 -11.01
C ILE A 215 11.39 4.67 -10.53
N MET A 216 10.74 4.56 -9.37
CA MET A 216 10.33 3.29 -8.77
C MET A 216 9.49 2.44 -9.72
N GLY A 217 8.51 3.05 -10.40
CA GLY A 217 7.67 2.38 -11.40
C GLY A 217 8.39 1.95 -12.70
N THR A 218 9.69 2.22 -12.83
CA THR A 218 10.54 1.76 -13.95
C THR A 218 11.50 0.64 -13.56
N LEU A 219 11.52 0.25 -12.29
CA LEU A 219 12.28 -0.91 -11.82
C LEU A 219 11.59 -2.19 -12.30
N SER A 220 12.39 -3.17 -12.68
CA SER A 220 11.91 -4.54 -12.86
C SER A 220 11.42 -5.10 -11.51
N GLY A 221 10.53 -6.09 -11.54
CA GLY A 221 10.03 -6.71 -10.30
C GLY A 221 11.15 -7.21 -9.38
N GLY A 222 12.20 -7.81 -9.95
CA GLY A 222 13.35 -8.28 -9.17
C GLY A 222 14.20 -7.15 -8.58
N GLU A 223 14.42 -6.05 -9.31
CA GLU A 223 15.11 -4.87 -8.77
C GLU A 223 14.33 -4.25 -7.62
N LEU A 224 13.00 -4.18 -7.76
CA LEU A 224 12.12 -3.64 -6.74
C LEU A 224 12.13 -4.49 -5.46
N THR A 225 11.97 -5.82 -5.59
CA THR A 225 12.06 -6.75 -4.44
C THR A 225 13.40 -6.63 -3.73
N ARG A 226 14.50 -6.54 -4.48
CA ARG A 226 15.86 -6.39 -3.91
C ARG A 226 16.09 -5.04 -3.23
N LEU A 227 15.51 -3.96 -3.75
CA LEU A 227 15.54 -2.65 -3.10
C LEU A 227 14.79 -2.69 -1.76
N TYR A 228 13.61 -3.31 -1.73
CA TYR A 228 12.86 -3.49 -0.49
C TYR A 228 13.63 -4.35 0.52
N LEU A 229 14.22 -5.47 0.09
CA LEU A 229 15.05 -6.31 0.96
C LEU A 229 16.21 -5.51 1.57
N ALA A 230 16.88 -4.66 0.80
CA ALA A 230 17.96 -3.83 1.29
C ALA A 230 17.51 -2.86 2.42
N GLU A 231 16.31 -2.31 2.32
CA GLU A 231 15.71 -1.47 3.37
C GLU A 231 15.34 -2.29 4.61
N PHE A 232 14.68 -3.44 4.43
CA PHE A 232 14.29 -4.31 5.55
C PHE A 232 15.51 -4.87 6.30
N MET A 233 16.63 -5.12 5.63
CA MET A 233 17.88 -5.50 6.28
C MET A 233 18.40 -4.46 7.26
N ALA A 234 18.11 -3.17 7.04
CA ALA A 234 18.50 -2.11 7.96
C ALA A 234 17.45 -1.88 9.07
N ALA A 235 16.16 -2.06 8.75
CA ALA A 235 15.05 -1.60 9.58
C ALA A 235 14.35 -2.71 10.39
N SER A 236 14.31 -3.95 9.89
CA SER A 236 13.39 -4.97 10.41
C SER A 236 13.98 -5.85 11.50
N GLU A 237 13.20 -6.06 12.57
CA GLU A 237 13.56 -6.98 13.65
C GLU A 237 12.34 -7.76 14.15
N ASN A 238 12.55 -9.05 14.45
CA ASN A 238 11.53 -9.95 14.98
C ASN A 238 10.28 -10.05 14.09
N THR A 239 10.46 -10.06 12.77
CA THR A 239 9.38 -10.12 11.78
C THR A 239 9.45 -11.38 10.93
N VAL A 240 8.32 -11.82 10.38
CA VAL A 240 8.29 -12.82 9.30
C VAL A 240 8.36 -12.08 7.98
N ILE A 241 9.38 -12.35 7.19
CA ILE A 241 9.60 -11.73 5.88
C ILE A 241 9.37 -12.80 4.83
N ILE A 242 8.32 -12.61 4.04
CA ILE A 242 7.98 -13.52 2.95
C ILE A 242 8.44 -12.89 1.65
N ILE A 243 9.30 -13.59 0.92
CA ILE A 243 9.94 -13.11 -0.32
C ILE A 243 9.38 -13.92 -1.49
N ASP A 244 8.76 -13.24 -2.46
CA ASP A 244 8.17 -13.88 -3.64
C ASP A 244 9.08 -13.74 -4.86
N GLU A 245 9.47 -14.88 -5.43
CA GLU A 245 10.26 -15.03 -6.65
C GLU A 245 11.59 -14.27 -6.66
N ILE A 246 12.44 -14.46 -5.64
CA ILE A 246 13.74 -13.78 -5.56
C ILE A 246 14.69 -14.18 -6.70
N SER A 247 14.58 -15.42 -7.20
CA SER A 247 15.44 -15.95 -8.27
C SER A 247 15.24 -15.28 -9.63
N VAL A 248 14.17 -14.50 -9.81
CA VAL A 248 13.79 -13.97 -11.11
C VAL A 248 14.77 -12.94 -11.66
N GLY A 249 15.21 -13.18 -12.90
CA GLY A 249 16.12 -12.31 -13.64
C GLY A 249 17.55 -12.31 -13.09
N LEU A 250 17.91 -13.34 -12.32
CA LEU A 250 19.24 -13.52 -11.73
C LEU A 250 19.91 -14.76 -12.32
N ASP A 251 21.20 -14.65 -12.62
CA ASP A 251 22.04 -15.82 -12.84
C ASP A 251 22.33 -16.55 -11.52
N HIS A 252 22.77 -17.80 -11.64
CA HIS A 252 23.00 -18.68 -10.49
C HIS A 252 24.01 -18.12 -9.47
N GLN A 253 25.12 -17.52 -9.92
CA GLN A 253 26.14 -16.99 -9.00
C GLN A 253 25.63 -15.76 -8.26
N THR A 254 24.92 -14.86 -8.95
CA THR A 254 24.30 -13.69 -8.33
C THR A 254 23.21 -14.10 -7.34
N LEU A 255 22.39 -15.12 -7.67
CA LEU A 255 21.39 -15.66 -6.76
C LEU A 255 22.02 -16.16 -5.46
N LEU A 256 23.13 -16.91 -5.52
CA LEU A 256 23.81 -17.40 -4.32
C LEU A 256 24.31 -16.26 -3.42
N LYS A 257 24.85 -15.18 -4.00
CA LYS A 257 25.27 -13.99 -3.24
C LYS A 257 24.08 -13.32 -2.55
N ILE A 258 22.94 -13.21 -3.23
CA ILE A 258 21.74 -12.61 -2.66
C ILE A 258 21.16 -13.49 -1.55
N LEU A 259 21.14 -14.81 -1.72
CA LEU A 259 20.71 -15.74 -0.68
C LEU A 259 21.60 -15.65 0.57
N ASP A 260 22.91 -15.41 0.40
CA ASP A 260 23.82 -15.15 1.53
C ASP A 260 23.47 -13.84 2.27
N GLN A 261 23.05 -12.80 1.55
CA GLN A 261 22.52 -11.59 2.19
C GLN A 261 21.20 -11.85 2.93
N ILE A 262 20.29 -12.64 2.35
CA ILE A 262 19.03 -13.04 3.01
C ILE A 262 19.29 -13.88 4.26
N LYS A 263 20.35 -14.70 4.25
CA LYS A 263 20.78 -15.43 5.46
C LYS A 263 21.09 -14.49 6.62
N GLN A 264 21.71 -13.33 6.36
CA GLN A 264 21.97 -12.34 7.41
C GLN A 264 20.68 -11.77 8.00
N LEU A 265 19.65 -11.57 7.16
CA LEU A 265 18.33 -11.11 7.59
C LEU A 265 17.64 -12.14 8.51
N GLY A 266 17.83 -13.43 8.23
CA GLY A 266 17.29 -14.54 9.02
C GLY A 266 17.81 -14.62 10.46
N TYR A 267 18.95 -14.01 10.80
CA TYR A 267 19.39 -13.98 12.21
C TYR A 267 18.52 -13.09 13.11
N LYS A 268 17.77 -12.15 12.52
CA LYS A 268 16.88 -11.24 13.25
C LYS A 268 15.41 -11.48 12.97
N ASN A 269 15.09 -12.28 11.97
CA ASN A 269 13.76 -12.43 11.38
C ASN A 269 13.50 -13.88 10.98
N GLN A 270 12.25 -14.22 10.70
CA GLN A 270 11.91 -15.49 10.04
C GLN A 270 11.77 -15.27 8.54
N ILE A 271 12.41 -16.12 7.73
CA ILE A 271 12.39 -15.99 6.26
C ILE A 271 11.54 -17.07 5.63
N TRP A 272 10.55 -16.65 4.82
CA TRP A 272 9.84 -17.56 3.93
C TRP A 272 10.17 -17.22 2.48
N LEU A 273 10.49 -18.22 1.67
CA LEU A 273 10.82 -18.07 0.26
C LEU A 273 9.76 -18.75 -0.60
N ILE A 274 9.03 -17.98 -1.40
CA ILE A 274 8.21 -18.51 -2.49
C ILE A 274 9.07 -18.44 -3.75
N ASP A 275 9.40 -19.58 -4.34
CA ASP A 275 10.21 -19.58 -5.56
C ASP A 275 9.91 -20.80 -6.43
N HIS A 276 10.41 -20.76 -7.66
CA HIS A 276 10.43 -21.89 -8.58
C HIS A 276 11.82 -22.53 -8.67
N SER A 277 12.86 -21.83 -8.22
CA SER A 277 14.25 -22.28 -8.21
C SER A 277 14.54 -23.19 -7.02
N ASP A 278 14.96 -24.41 -7.31
CA ASP A 278 15.46 -25.34 -6.28
C ASP A 278 16.70 -24.80 -5.57
N THR A 279 17.50 -23.95 -6.23
CA THR A 279 18.63 -23.28 -5.58
C THR A 279 18.17 -22.42 -4.41
N ALA A 280 17.06 -21.69 -4.55
CA ALA A 280 16.52 -20.86 -3.48
C ALA A 280 15.81 -21.71 -2.42
N LEU A 281 14.92 -22.62 -2.85
CA LEU A 281 14.11 -23.44 -1.95
C LEU A 281 14.95 -24.36 -1.06
N ASN A 282 16.04 -24.93 -1.59
CA ASN A 282 16.92 -25.82 -0.83
C ASN A 282 17.76 -25.10 0.23
N THR A 283 17.75 -23.77 0.27
CA THR A 283 18.41 -23.02 1.36
C THR A 283 17.59 -22.95 2.63
N THR A 284 16.31 -23.31 2.58
CA THR A 284 15.39 -23.22 3.72
C THR A 284 15.44 -24.46 4.62
N ASP A 285 15.00 -24.31 5.87
CA ASP A 285 14.99 -25.38 6.87
C ASP A 285 13.88 -26.42 6.60
N GLU A 286 12.72 -25.96 6.12
CA GLU A 286 11.57 -26.78 5.78
C GLU A 286 10.96 -26.35 4.44
N GLN A 287 10.30 -27.28 3.75
CA GLN A 287 9.57 -26.99 2.53
C GLN A 287 8.09 -27.34 2.67
N LEU A 288 7.21 -26.46 2.19
CA LEU A 288 5.77 -26.68 2.06
C LEU A 288 5.40 -26.77 0.59
N PHE A 289 4.68 -27.83 0.22
CA PHE A 289 4.27 -28.05 -1.15
C PHE A 289 2.79 -27.74 -1.34
N PHE A 290 2.47 -26.82 -2.25
CA PHE A 290 1.10 -26.51 -2.65
C PHE A 290 0.70 -27.25 -3.92
N GLY A 291 -0.41 -27.97 -3.86
CA GLY A 291 -0.93 -28.80 -4.95
C GLY A 291 -2.35 -29.30 -4.66
N PRO A 292 -2.73 -30.49 -5.17
CA PRO A 292 -1.97 -31.33 -6.11
C PRO A 292 -1.87 -30.73 -7.53
N GLY A 293 -2.80 -29.85 -7.90
CA GLY A 293 -2.87 -29.20 -9.22
C GLY A 293 -2.78 -27.67 -9.15
N SER A 294 -3.24 -27.04 -10.23
CA SER A 294 -3.33 -25.58 -10.39
C SER A 294 -4.79 -25.12 -10.40
N GLY A 295 -5.03 -23.83 -10.13
CA GLY A 295 -6.38 -23.26 -10.17
C GLY A 295 -7.30 -23.95 -9.18
N LYS A 296 -8.48 -24.41 -9.63
CA LYS A 296 -9.46 -25.12 -8.80
C LYS A 296 -8.99 -26.45 -8.23
N TYR A 297 -7.92 -27.03 -8.79
CA TYR A 297 -7.29 -28.28 -8.32
C TYR A 297 -6.10 -28.04 -7.37
N GLY A 298 -5.79 -26.78 -7.07
CA GLY A 298 -4.79 -26.40 -6.07
C GLY A 298 -5.43 -26.02 -4.74
N GLY A 299 -4.68 -25.26 -3.94
CA GLY A 299 -5.16 -24.69 -2.68
C GLY A 299 -4.96 -25.57 -1.45
N GLU A 300 -4.30 -26.72 -1.61
CA GLU A 300 -3.99 -27.66 -0.54
C GLU A 300 -2.47 -27.75 -0.31
N ILE A 301 -2.07 -28.04 0.93
CA ILE A 301 -0.71 -28.43 1.25
C ILE A 301 -0.62 -29.95 1.12
N VAL A 302 0.33 -30.42 0.31
CA VAL A 302 0.56 -31.84 0.01
C VAL A 302 1.92 -32.30 0.55
N ASP A 303 2.04 -33.59 0.85
CA ASP A 303 3.28 -34.15 1.44
C ASP A 303 4.44 -34.23 0.45
N GLU A 304 4.12 -34.42 -0.84
CA GLU A 304 5.12 -34.55 -1.92
C GLU A 304 5.05 -33.37 -2.88
N SER A 305 6.20 -32.94 -3.40
CA SER A 305 6.28 -31.85 -4.37
C SER A 305 5.51 -32.23 -5.66
N PRO A 306 4.46 -31.47 -6.05
CA PRO A 306 3.75 -31.70 -7.31
C PRO A 306 4.52 -31.17 -8.53
N ARG A 307 5.69 -30.54 -8.31
CA ARG A 307 6.51 -29.98 -9.40
C ARG A 307 7.17 -31.13 -10.18
N PRO A 308 6.96 -31.24 -11.51
CA PRO A 308 7.67 -32.22 -12.31
C PRO A 308 9.14 -31.85 -12.43
N GLN A 309 9.97 -32.87 -12.67
CA GLN A 309 11.38 -32.69 -12.99
C GLN A 309 11.55 -32.07 -14.40
N PRO A 310 12.69 -31.42 -14.68
CA PRO A 310 13.03 -30.97 -16.01
C PRO A 310 13.01 -32.13 -17.03
N ILE A 311 12.36 -31.91 -18.18
CA ILE A 311 12.31 -32.89 -19.27
C ILE A 311 13.27 -32.44 -20.36
N LEU A 312 14.37 -33.14 -20.55
CA LEU A 312 15.34 -32.82 -21.59
C LEU A 312 14.84 -33.31 -22.95
N TRP A 313 14.70 -32.36 -23.89
CA TRP A 313 14.29 -32.62 -25.27
C TRP A 313 15.52 -32.79 -26.18
N GLU A 314 15.38 -33.56 -27.24
CA GLU A 314 16.46 -33.74 -28.23
C GLU A 314 16.76 -32.40 -28.93
N ARG A 315 18.04 -32.00 -28.91
CA ARG A 315 18.54 -30.77 -29.55
C ARG A 315 18.84 -31.03 -31.02
N ASN A 316 18.77 -29.99 -31.86
CA ASN A 316 19.16 -30.12 -33.25
C ASN A 316 20.69 -30.12 -33.37
N GLN A 317 21.29 -31.31 -33.47
CA GLN A 317 22.74 -31.49 -33.59
C GLN A 317 23.30 -31.23 -35.00
N ALA A 318 22.45 -31.05 -36.00
CA ALA A 318 22.91 -30.78 -37.37
C ALA A 318 23.53 -29.38 -37.45
N MET A 319 24.70 -29.28 -38.11
CA MET A 319 25.33 -27.98 -38.34
C MET A 319 24.47 -27.09 -39.26
N PRO A 320 24.23 -25.83 -38.90
CA PRO A 320 23.39 -24.95 -39.69
C PRO A 320 24.07 -24.57 -41.01
N THR A 321 23.28 -24.58 -42.09
CA THR A 321 23.71 -24.22 -43.45
C THR A 321 23.39 -22.77 -43.82
N GLU A 322 22.48 -22.12 -43.08
CA GLU A 322 22.07 -20.73 -43.31
C GLU A 322 22.16 -19.89 -42.03
N TYR A 323 22.48 -18.61 -42.18
CA TYR A 323 22.67 -17.65 -41.08
C TYR A 323 22.00 -16.30 -41.40
N TYR A 324 21.47 -15.65 -40.36
CA TYR A 324 21.22 -14.22 -40.37
C TYR A 324 22.53 -13.48 -40.10
N GLN A 325 22.82 -12.46 -40.90
CA GLN A 325 24.02 -11.64 -40.80
C GLN A 325 23.63 -10.23 -40.37
N PHE A 326 24.16 -9.80 -39.23
CA PHE A 326 23.94 -8.47 -38.68
C PHE A 326 25.24 -7.69 -38.71
N HIS A 327 25.18 -6.40 -39.08
CA HIS A 327 26.36 -5.54 -39.17
C HIS A 327 26.09 -4.17 -38.56
N ASP A 328 27.16 -3.48 -38.15
CA ASP A 328 27.14 -2.10 -37.66
C ASP A 328 26.18 -1.91 -36.48
N LEU A 329 26.28 -2.78 -35.47
CA LEU A 329 25.41 -2.79 -34.30
C LEU A 329 25.95 -1.83 -33.23
N TYR A 330 25.38 -0.63 -33.17
CA TYR A 330 25.75 0.41 -32.21
C TYR A 330 24.56 0.87 -31.39
N CYS A 331 24.53 0.53 -30.10
CA CYS A 331 23.56 1.08 -29.16
C CYS A 331 24.07 0.95 -27.71
N ARG A 332 24.05 2.05 -26.95
CA ARG A 332 24.53 2.12 -25.56
C ARG A 332 25.95 1.54 -25.43
N ASN A 333 26.10 0.43 -24.71
CA ASN A 333 27.37 -0.26 -24.49
C ASN A 333 27.72 -1.29 -25.58
N ILE A 334 26.87 -1.47 -26.60
CA ILE A 334 27.13 -2.37 -27.74
C ILE A 334 27.81 -1.57 -28.86
N GLN A 335 28.99 -2.03 -29.30
CA GLN A 335 29.77 -1.49 -30.41
C GLN A 335 30.35 -2.63 -31.25
N MET A 336 29.48 -3.35 -31.94
CA MET A 336 29.81 -4.62 -32.59
C MET A 336 29.77 -4.48 -34.11
N ALA A 337 30.86 -4.87 -34.78
CA ALA A 337 31.00 -4.76 -36.22
C ALA A 337 30.08 -5.74 -36.96
N GLU A 338 30.05 -7.00 -36.52
CA GLU A 338 29.18 -8.03 -37.09
C GLU A 338 28.89 -9.17 -36.09
N ILE A 339 27.78 -9.86 -36.29
CA ILE A 339 27.45 -11.13 -35.63
C ILE A 339 26.58 -12.00 -36.55
N GLN A 340 26.84 -13.31 -36.56
CA GLN A 340 26.10 -14.28 -37.36
C GLN A 340 25.25 -15.17 -36.46
N ILE A 341 23.97 -15.33 -36.79
CA ILE A 341 23.01 -16.10 -36.01
C ILE A 341 22.44 -17.23 -36.87
N PRO A 342 22.55 -18.50 -36.46
CA PRO A 342 22.09 -19.63 -37.27
C PRO A 342 20.56 -19.64 -37.45
N ARG A 343 20.10 -19.93 -38.67
CA ARG A 343 18.67 -20.10 -38.97
C ARG A 343 18.15 -21.47 -38.55
N ASN A 344 16.85 -21.55 -38.31
CA ASN A 344 16.14 -22.75 -37.86
C ASN A 344 16.77 -23.39 -36.60
N ARG A 345 17.24 -22.52 -35.69
CA ARG A 345 17.82 -22.93 -34.40
C ARG A 345 17.20 -22.11 -33.28
N LEU A 346 17.23 -22.69 -32.07
CA LEU A 346 17.02 -21.97 -30.83
C LEU A 346 18.35 -21.42 -30.33
N VAL A 347 18.52 -20.10 -30.40
CA VAL A 347 19.75 -19.40 -29.99
C VAL A 347 19.48 -18.59 -28.74
N THR A 348 20.25 -18.82 -27.67
CA THR A 348 20.05 -18.18 -26.38
C THR A 348 21.19 -17.25 -26.00
N PHE A 349 20.85 -16.03 -25.61
CA PHE A 349 21.74 -15.00 -25.11
C PHE A 349 21.71 -14.99 -23.57
N THR A 350 22.87 -15.13 -22.93
CA THR A 350 23.01 -15.17 -21.46
C THR A 350 24.14 -14.27 -20.95
N GLY A 351 24.27 -14.12 -19.63
CA GLY A 351 25.24 -13.24 -18.95
C GLY A 351 24.61 -12.35 -17.87
N GLU A 352 25.40 -11.62 -17.07
CA GLU A 352 24.93 -10.86 -15.90
C GLU A 352 23.86 -9.78 -16.24
N SER A 353 22.98 -9.43 -15.29
CA SER A 353 22.03 -8.32 -15.50
C SER A 353 22.76 -7.02 -15.87
N GLY A 354 22.21 -6.24 -16.81
CA GLY A 354 22.79 -4.96 -17.25
C GLY A 354 24.03 -5.06 -18.16
N CYS A 355 24.46 -6.26 -18.61
CA CYS A 355 25.60 -6.41 -19.51
C CYS A 355 25.32 -6.03 -20.99
N GLY A 356 24.05 -5.83 -21.38
CA GLY A 356 23.67 -5.41 -22.74
C GLY A 356 22.87 -6.41 -23.58
N LYS A 357 22.47 -7.57 -23.04
CA LYS A 357 21.65 -8.60 -23.74
C LYS A 357 20.44 -8.03 -24.46
N SER A 358 19.55 -7.36 -23.72
CA SER A 358 18.33 -6.77 -24.26
C SER A 358 18.63 -5.65 -25.26
N THR A 359 19.72 -4.90 -25.09
CA THR A 359 20.14 -3.88 -26.05
C THR A 359 20.61 -4.51 -27.36
N LEU A 360 21.43 -5.56 -27.31
CA LEU A 360 21.87 -6.26 -28.53
C LEU A 360 20.69 -6.91 -29.26
N VAL A 361 19.85 -7.66 -28.56
CA VAL A 361 18.80 -8.47 -29.21
C VAL A 361 17.59 -7.60 -29.59
N ASN A 362 17.06 -6.82 -28.66
CA ASN A 362 15.78 -6.12 -28.86
C ASN A 362 15.92 -4.78 -29.57
N GLU A 363 17.09 -4.13 -29.50
CA GLU A 363 17.32 -2.82 -30.13
C GLU A 363 18.20 -2.95 -31.37
N CYS A 364 19.36 -3.59 -31.28
CA CYS A 364 20.28 -3.70 -32.41
C CYS A 364 19.80 -4.74 -33.45
N ILE A 365 19.72 -6.02 -33.06
CA ILE A 365 19.36 -7.14 -33.95
C ILE A 365 17.95 -6.93 -34.53
N ALA A 366 16.96 -6.61 -33.69
CA ALA A 366 15.60 -6.37 -34.16
C ALA A 366 15.50 -5.25 -35.21
N THR A 367 16.19 -4.13 -34.99
CA THR A 367 16.18 -2.99 -35.94
C THR A 367 16.89 -3.35 -37.25
N ASP A 368 18.06 -3.99 -37.15
CA ASP A 368 18.84 -4.38 -38.32
C ASP A 368 18.15 -5.49 -39.13
N PHE A 369 17.46 -6.42 -38.46
CA PHE A 369 16.64 -7.46 -39.08
C PHE A 369 15.57 -6.87 -40.01
N LEU A 370 14.79 -5.90 -39.50
CA LEU A 370 13.73 -5.25 -40.29
C LEU A 370 14.28 -4.51 -41.52
N LYS A 371 15.52 -4.01 -41.43
CA LYS A 371 16.21 -3.33 -42.53
C LYS A 371 16.72 -4.31 -43.58
N ARG A 372 17.33 -5.43 -43.18
CA ARG A 372 17.99 -6.37 -44.10
C ARG A 372 17.07 -7.47 -44.63
N TYR A 373 16.09 -7.88 -43.84
CA TYR A 373 15.16 -8.96 -44.15
C TYR A 373 13.70 -8.46 -44.21
N PRO A 374 13.36 -7.47 -45.06
CA PRO A 374 12.04 -6.83 -45.07
C PRO A 374 10.90 -7.76 -45.54
N LYS A 375 11.23 -8.93 -46.10
CA LYS A 375 10.25 -9.97 -46.48
C LYS A 375 9.97 -10.94 -45.33
N ASP A 376 10.86 -11.04 -44.37
CA ASP A 376 10.73 -11.96 -43.25
C ASP A 376 9.94 -11.30 -42.12
N LYS A 377 9.20 -12.10 -41.34
CA LYS A 377 8.42 -11.59 -40.22
C LYS A 377 9.28 -11.55 -38.96
N LEU A 378 9.41 -10.40 -38.32
CA LEU A 378 9.93 -10.30 -36.95
C LEU A 378 8.76 -10.31 -35.96
N VAL A 379 8.83 -11.18 -34.96
CA VAL A 379 7.85 -11.24 -33.87
C VAL A 379 8.57 -11.05 -32.53
N MET A 380 8.40 -9.87 -31.94
CA MET A 380 8.91 -9.57 -30.59
C MET A 380 7.90 -10.05 -29.55
N VAL A 381 8.13 -11.22 -28.95
CA VAL A 381 7.19 -11.83 -28.01
C VAL A 381 7.37 -11.23 -26.63
N GLY A 382 6.38 -10.45 -26.19
CA GLY A 382 6.28 -9.97 -24.81
C GLY A 382 6.63 -8.50 -24.62
N GLN A 383 7.22 -7.86 -25.63
CA GLN A 383 7.48 -6.43 -25.62
C GLN A 383 6.21 -5.61 -25.93
N ASN A 384 6.12 -4.38 -25.40
CA ASN A 384 4.99 -3.45 -25.55
C ASN A 384 3.75 -3.64 -24.66
N ARG A 385 3.89 -4.14 -23.42
CA ARG A 385 2.79 -4.15 -22.41
C ARG A 385 2.05 -2.81 -22.23
N ASN A 386 2.71 -1.68 -22.54
CA ASN A 386 2.19 -0.34 -22.24
C ASN A 386 1.74 0.47 -23.47
N GLN A 387 2.00 0.03 -24.71
CA GLN A 387 1.67 0.82 -25.92
C GLN A 387 0.41 0.34 -26.66
N SER A 388 0.01 -0.93 -26.51
CA SER A 388 -1.11 -1.55 -27.23
C SER A 388 -2.18 -2.19 -26.33
N ILE A 389 -1.95 -2.21 -25.01
CA ILE A 389 -2.83 -2.81 -24.01
C ILE A 389 -3.38 -1.70 -23.11
N THR A 390 -4.69 -1.47 -23.18
CA THR A 390 -5.35 -0.62 -22.20
C THR A 390 -5.41 -1.34 -20.85
N SER A 391 -5.51 -0.62 -19.73
CA SER A 391 -5.73 -1.22 -18.39
C SER A 391 -7.00 -2.07 -18.26
N ARG A 392 -7.82 -2.11 -19.32
CA ARG A 392 -9.07 -2.86 -19.43
C ARG A 392 -8.96 -4.11 -20.30
N SER A 393 -7.83 -4.36 -20.96
CA SER A 393 -7.67 -5.54 -21.80
C SER A 393 -7.62 -6.82 -20.94
N THR A 394 -8.45 -7.80 -21.28
CA THR A 394 -8.48 -9.14 -20.68
C THR A 394 -7.92 -10.17 -21.64
N VAL A 395 -7.60 -11.38 -21.14
CA VAL A 395 -7.18 -12.53 -21.96
C VAL A 395 -8.10 -12.73 -23.18
N ALA A 396 -9.42 -12.70 -22.99
CA ALA A 396 -10.37 -12.88 -24.09
C ALA A 396 -10.37 -11.74 -25.13
N THR A 397 -10.18 -10.49 -24.70
CA THR A 397 -10.10 -9.36 -25.64
C THR A 397 -8.79 -9.37 -26.41
N PHE A 398 -7.69 -9.75 -25.76
CA PHE A 398 -6.36 -9.78 -26.36
C PHE A 398 -6.26 -10.90 -27.41
N LEU A 399 -6.85 -12.06 -27.13
CA LEU A 399 -6.96 -13.16 -28.09
C LEU A 399 -8.06 -12.95 -29.14
N ASP A 400 -8.77 -11.81 -29.17
CA ASP A 400 -9.89 -11.53 -30.08
C ASP A 400 -10.97 -12.65 -30.11
N ILE A 401 -11.29 -13.20 -28.93
CA ILE A 401 -12.31 -14.25 -28.77
C ILE A 401 -13.56 -13.78 -28.02
N LYS A 402 -13.52 -12.63 -27.31
CA LYS A 402 -14.66 -12.15 -26.48
C LYS A 402 -15.99 -12.11 -27.25
N LYS A 403 -16.04 -11.48 -28.42
CA LYS A 403 -17.27 -11.40 -29.26
C LYS A 403 -17.73 -12.73 -29.86
N ARG A 404 -16.83 -13.72 -29.93
CA ARG A 404 -17.15 -15.05 -30.47
C ARG A 404 -17.79 -15.91 -29.38
N LEU A 405 -17.32 -15.77 -28.14
CA LEU A 405 -17.80 -16.50 -26.98
C LEU A 405 -19.16 -16.02 -26.48
N THR A 406 -19.50 -14.74 -26.66
CA THR A 406 -20.84 -14.19 -26.34
C THR A 406 -22.00 -14.84 -27.13
N LYS A 407 -21.72 -15.75 -28.06
CA LYS A 407 -22.74 -16.51 -28.80
C LYS A 407 -23.14 -17.82 -28.12
N TYR A 408 -22.40 -18.24 -27.09
CA TYR A 408 -22.53 -19.58 -26.49
C TYR A 408 -23.08 -19.57 -25.06
N SER A 409 -23.35 -18.40 -24.44
CA SER A 409 -24.05 -18.29 -23.15
C SER A 409 -24.97 -17.07 -23.09
N GLU A 410 -26.14 -17.24 -22.48
CA GLU A 410 -27.08 -16.16 -22.13
C GLU A 410 -26.63 -15.39 -20.87
N ASP A 411 -25.93 -16.06 -19.95
CA ASP A 411 -25.30 -15.47 -18.76
C ASP A 411 -23.79 -15.27 -19.01
N ILE A 412 -23.47 -14.07 -19.51
CA ILE A 412 -22.12 -13.70 -19.96
C ILE A 412 -21.10 -13.75 -18.82
N ASP A 413 -21.46 -13.29 -17.62
CA ASP A 413 -20.50 -13.10 -16.53
C ASP A 413 -19.92 -14.43 -16.00
N ASP A 414 -20.67 -15.53 -16.05
CA ASP A 414 -20.23 -16.83 -15.53
C ASP A 414 -19.17 -17.53 -16.40
N ILE A 415 -19.29 -17.44 -17.75
CA ILE A 415 -18.28 -18.02 -18.67
C ILE A 415 -16.95 -17.27 -18.54
N PHE A 416 -16.96 -15.94 -18.43
CA PHE A 416 -15.72 -15.17 -18.43
C PHE A 416 -14.94 -15.27 -17.12
N GLN A 417 -15.62 -15.62 -16.03
CA GLN A 417 -15.03 -15.87 -14.71
C GLN A 417 -14.54 -17.31 -14.53
N SER A 418 -14.95 -18.24 -15.39
CA SER A 418 -14.50 -19.63 -15.39
C SER A 418 -13.08 -19.80 -15.96
N SER A 419 -12.42 -20.91 -15.63
CA SER A 419 -11.08 -21.22 -16.15
C SER A 419 -11.13 -21.66 -17.62
N ILE A 420 -10.04 -21.50 -18.36
CA ILE A 420 -9.96 -21.93 -19.77
C ILE A 420 -10.22 -23.44 -19.90
N GLU A 421 -9.76 -24.25 -18.93
CA GLU A 421 -10.02 -25.69 -18.86
C GLU A 421 -11.50 -26.04 -18.76
N ASP A 422 -12.29 -25.23 -18.05
CA ASP A 422 -13.74 -25.45 -17.93
C ASP A 422 -14.48 -25.06 -19.22
N ILE A 423 -14.09 -23.94 -19.80
CA ILE A 423 -14.77 -23.37 -20.97
C ILE A 423 -14.53 -24.22 -22.22
N ILE A 424 -13.37 -24.90 -22.31
CA ILE A 424 -13.01 -25.58 -23.55
C ILE A 424 -13.93 -26.77 -23.86
N GLU A 425 -14.51 -27.41 -22.83
CA GLU A 425 -15.46 -28.51 -22.98
C GLU A 425 -16.77 -28.07 -23.63
N GLU A 426 -17.14 -26.79 -23.49
CA GLU A 426 -18.36 -26.21 -24.03
C GLU A 426 -18.21 -25.70 -25.47
N LEU A 427 -16.97 -25.65 -26.00
CA LEU A 427 -16.67 -25.07 -27.31
C LEU A 427 -16.49 -26.11 -28.43
N PRO A 428 -17.06 -25.89 -29.62
CA PRO A 428 -16.85 -26.77 -30.77
C PRO A 428 -15.36 -26.84 -31.18
N THR A 429 -14.83 -28.04 -31.39
CA THR A 429 -13.41 -28.29 -31.74
C THR A 429 -12.93 -27.59 -33.02
N GLN A 430 -13.85 -27.27 -33.93
CA GLN A 430 -13.54 -26.56 -35.18
C GLN A 430 -13.43 -25.04 -35.02
N ASP A 431 -13.93 -24.47 -33.91
CA ASP A 431 -13.89 -23.03 -33.66
C ASP A 431 -12.45 -22.57 -33.41
N ILE A 432 -12.11 -21.39 -33.93
CA ILE A 432 -10.80 -20.77 -33.69
C ILE A 432 -10.58 -20.45 -32.22
N ALA A 433 -11.64 -20.17 -31.46
CA ALA A 433 -11.57 -19.98 -30.02
C ALA A 433 -11.12 -21.27 -29.35
N HIS A 434 -11.71 -22.42 -29.68
CA HIS A 434 -11.30 -23.72 -29.17
C HIS A 434 -9.83 -24.02 -29.47
N LYS A 435 -9.37 -23.75 -30.71
CA LYS A 435 -7.95 -23.97 -31.10
C LYS A 435 -6.98 -23.08 -30.32
N ARG A 436 -7.31 -21.79 -30.13
CA ARG A 436 -6.49 -20.85 -29.34
C ARG A 436 -6.42 -21.27 -27.88
N LEU A 437 -7.56 -21.62 -27.29
CA LEU A 437 -7.65 -22.07 -25.90
C LEU A 437 -6.94 -23.42 -25.69
N SER A 438 -7.06 -24.36 -26.64
CA SER A 438 -6.33 -25.64 -26.61
C SER A 438 -4.82 -25.43 -26.54
N LEU A 439 -4.29 -24.48 -27.30
CA LEU A 439 -2.86 -24.18 -27.30
C LEU A 439 -2.42 -23.52 -25.97
N LEU A 440 -3.27 -22.70 -25.35
CA LEU A 440 -3.00 -22.17 -24.01
C LEU A 440 -3.00 -23.26 -22.95
N ILE A 441 -3.93 -24.22 -23.00
CA ILE A 441 -3.92 -25.40 -22.13
C ILE A 441 -2.65 -26.21 -22.36
N LYS A 442 -2.25 -26.44 -23.63
CA LYS A 442 -0.99 -27.12 -23.95
C LYS A 442 0.21 -26.39 -23.34
N LEU A 443 0.23 -25.06 -23.39
CA LEU A 443 1.26 -24.22 -22.73
C LEU A 443 1.11 -24.15 -21.20
N GLY A 444 0.23 -24.94 -20.58
CA GLY A 444 0.05 -25.02 -19.13
C GLY A 444 -0.70 -23.83 -18.51
N LEU A 445 -1.43 -23.04 -19.31
CA LEU A 445 -2.18 -21.86 -18.89
C LEU A 445 -3.70 -22.08 -18.81
N GLY A 446 -4.13 -23.33 -18.69
CA GLY A 446 -5.54 -23.69 -18.62
C GLY A 446 -6.28 -23.15 -17.40
N TYR A 447 -5.56 -22.86 -16.31
CA TYR A 447 -6.12 -22.26 -15.08
C TYR A 447 -6.49 -20.78 -15.20
N LEU A 448 -6.06 -20.08 -16.26
CA LEU A 448 -6.39 -18.66 -16.41
C LEU A 448 -7.88 -18.47 -16.68
N THR A 449 -8.45 -17.37 -16.20
CA THR A 449 -9.81 -16.95 -16.56
C THR A 449 -9.78 -16.00 -17.74
N LEU A 450 -10.85 -15.96 -18.52
CA LEU A 450 -10.93 -15.13 -19.73
C LEU A 450 -11.06 -13.63 -19.44
N GLU A 451 -11.58 -13.28 -18.28
CA GLU A 451 -11.65 -11.90 -17.79
C GLU A 451 -10.41 -11.41 -17.04
N ARG A 452 -9.44 -12.30 -16.79
CA ARG A 452 -8.18 -11.90 -16.19
C ARG A 452 -7.53 -10.77 -16.99
N LYS A 453 -7.23 -9.66 -16.32
CA LYS A 453 -6.57 -8.50 -16.93
C LYS A 453 -5.19 -8.90 -17.41
N THR A 454 -4.82 -8.57 -18.64
CA THR A 454 -3.51 -8.93 -19.21
C THR A 454 -2.33 -8.34 -18.41
N GLN A 455 -2.55 -7.21 -17.73
CA GLN A 455 -1.57 -6.58 -16.84
C GLN A 455 -1.29 -7.39 -15.56
N SER A 456 -2.24 -8.24 -15.14
CA SER A 456 -2.11 -9.12 -13.96
C SER A 456 -1.40 -10.44 -14.27
N LEU A 457 -1.01 -10.67 -15.52
CA LEU A 457 -0.28 -11.86 -15.92
C LEU A 457 1.22 -11.71 -15.61
N SER A 458 1.88 -12.80 -15.26
CA SER A 458 3.33 -12.89 -15.23
C SER A 458 3.92 -12.63 -16.62
N THR A 459 5.20 -12.27 -16.68
CA THR A 459 5.87 -12.02 -17.97
C THR A 459 5.79 -13.25 -18.87
N GLY A 460 6.10 -14.45 -18.34
CA GLY A 460 5.97 -15.70 -19.07
C GLY A 460 4.52 -16.02 -19.48
N GLU A 461 3.54 -15.87 -18.57
CA GLU A 461 2.12 -16.08 -18.89
C GLU A 461 1.68 -15.18 -20.07
N TYR A 462 2.04 -13.90 -20.01
CA TYR A 462 1.76 -12.95 -21.08
C TYR A 462 2.46 -13.32 -22.39
N GLN A 463 3.72 -13.77 -22.33
CA GLN A 463 4.47 -14.20 -23.51
C GLN A 463 3.82 -15.41 -24.17
N CYS A 464 3.37 -16.40 -23.40
CA CYS A 464 2.60 -17.52 -23.92
C CYS A 464 1.29 -17.06 -24.58
N VAL A 465 0.52 -16.18 -23.92
CA VAL A 465 -0.72 -15.61 -24.50
C VAL A 465 -0.45 -14.84 -25.80
N HIS A 466 0.64 -14.07 -25.84
CA HIS A 466 1.08 -13.34 -27.04
C HIS A 466 1.57 -14.26 -28.15
N LEU A 467 2.33 -15.30 -27.82
CA LEU A 467 2.75 -16.34 -28.77
C LEU A 467 1.53 -16.99 -29.43
N VAL A 468 0.53 -17.39 -28.64
CA VAL A 468 -0.72 -17.96 -29.19
C VAL A 468 -1.42 -16.95 -30.11
N SER A 469 -1.49 -15.67 -29.74
CA SER A 469 -2.07 -14.65 -30.63
C SER A 469 -1.36 -14.58 -31.99
N GLU A 470 -0.03 -14.65 -31.99
CA GLU A 470 0.79 -14.51 -33.21
C GLU A 470 0.84 -15.77 -34.08
N LEU A 471 0.83 -16.96 -33.49
CA LEU A 471 0.81 -18.23 -34.25
C LEU A 471 -0.48 -18.40 -35.07
N PHE A 472 -1.57 -17.80 -34.63
CA PHE A 472 -2.86 -17.80 -35.34
C PHE A 472 -3.06 -16.53 -36.20
N ALA A 473 -2.06 -15.67 -36.35
CA ALA A 473 -2.12 -14.53 -37.25
C ALA A 473 -1.82 -14.98 -38.68
N ASN A 474 -2.83 -14.92 -39.57
CA ASN A 474 -2.70 -15.27 -40.99
C ASN A 474 -1.60 -14.42 -41.66
N SER A 475 -0.41 -14.97 -41.84
CA SER A 475 0.67 -14.29 -42.54
C SER A 475 1.44 -15.24 -43.46
N LYS A 476 1.54 -14.87 -44.75
CA LYS A 476 2.26 -15.62 -45.79
C LYS A 476 3.70 -15.10 -45.90
N ASN A 477 4.48 -15.22 -44.84
CA ASN A 477 5.88 -14.79 -44.85
C ASN A 477 6.81 -15.99 -45.12
N PRO A 478 7.91 -15.81 -45.87
CA PRO A 478 8.86 -16.88 -46.22
C PRO A 478 9.65 -17.39 -45.02
N HIS A 479 10.01 -16.51 -44.08
CA HIS A 479 10.64 -16.87 -42.80
C HIS A 479 10.07 -16.02 -41.66
N THR A 480 10.13 -16.56 -40.44
CA THR A 480 9.73 -15.85 -39.22
C THR A 480 10.81 -15.96 -38.15
N LEU A 481 11.23 -14.82 -37.60
CA LEU A 481 12.12 -14.73 -36.44
C LEU A 481 11.31 -14.37 -35.20
N PHE A 482 11.24 -15.27 -34.23
CA PHE A 482 10.71 -14.96 -32.90
C PHE A 482 11.83 -14.53 -31.97
N ILE A 483 11.58 -13.48 -31.18
CA ILE A 483 12.48 -13.04 -30.11
C ILE A 483 11.72 -13.09 -28.79
N PHE A 484 12.22 -13.86 -27.84
CA PHE A 484 11.72 -13.96 -26.47
C PHE A 484 12.70 -13.30 -25.50
N ASP A 485 12.16 -12.47 -24.60
CA ASP A 485 12.95 -11.78 -23.58
C ASP A 485 12.58 -12.33 -22.19
N GLU A 486 13.42 -13.20 -21.62
CA GLU A 486 13.19 -13.92 -20.35
C GLU A 486 11.84 -14.68 -20.30
N PRO A 487 11.54 -15.61 -21.24
CA PRO A 487 10.27 -16.34 -21.24
C PRO A 487 10.04 -17.20 -20.00
N SER A 488 11.09 -17.69 -19.31
CA SER A 488 10.91 -18.48 -18.08
C SER A 488 10.41 -17.68 -16.88
N LYS A 489 10.39 -16.35 -17.00
CA LYS A 489 10.08 -15.45 -15.88
C LYS A 489 8.68 -15.64 -15.34
N GLY A 490 8.60 -16.16 -14.12
CA GLY A 490 7.35 -16.46 -13.43
C GLY A 490 6.63 -17.70 -13.98
N LEU A 491 7.34 -18.62 -14.64
CA LEU A 491 6.82 -19.91 -15.09
C LEU A 491 7.36 -21.04 -14.21
N SER A 492 6.50 -22.01 -13.90
CA SER A 492 6.91 -23.23 -13.18
C SER A 492 7.51 -24.26 -14.13
N GLN A 493 8.25 -25.24 -13.58
CA GLN A 493 8.92 -26.28 -14.39
C GLN A 493 7.96 -27.05 -15.31
N ASN A 494 6.72 -27.31 -14.89
CA ASN A 494 5.71 -27.92 -15.76
C ASN A 494 5.45 -27.07 -17.01
N ILE A 495 5.25 -25.78 -16.83
CA ILE A 495 5.03 -24.85 -17.93
C ILE A 495 6.29 -24.72 -18.79
N LEU A 496 7.49 -24.68 -18.19
CA LEU A 496 8.75 -24.66 -18.96
C LEU A 496 8.92 -25.91 -19.82
N ASN A 497 8.57 -27.09 -19.30
CA ASN A 497 8.60 -28.35 -20.05
C ASN A 497 7.67 -28.27 -21.27
N GLN A 498 6.42 -27.80 -21.08
CA GLN A 498 5.44 -27.64 -22.15
C GLN A 498 5.79 -26.52 -23.15
N PHE A 499 6.42 -25.45 -22.66
CA PHE A 499 6.89 -24.34 -23.49
C PHE A 499 8.00 -24.83 -24.43
N ILE A 500 9.02 -25.53 -23.91
CA ILE A 500 10.08 -26.10 -24.75
C ILE A 500 9.52 -27.13 -25.73
N ASP A 501 8.61 -28.02 -25.33
CA ASP A 501 7.92 -28.92 -26.27
C ASP A 501 7.29 -28.14 -27.43
N SER A 502 6.53 -27.09 -27.10
CA SER A 502 5.85 -26.26 -28.09
C SER A 502 6.83 -25.53 -29.01
N ILE A 503 7.93 -25.01 -28.46
CA ILE A 503 9.01 -24.37 -29.22
C ILE A 503 9.68 -25.37 -30.16
N ARG A 504 9.91 -26.61 -29.72
CA ARG A 504 10.48 -27.67 -30.55
C ARG A 504 9.53 -28.09 -31.67
N VAL A 505 8.23 -28.17 -31.42
CA VAL A 505 7.22 -28.40 -32.47
C VAL A 505 7.22 -27.26 -33.49
N ILE A 506 7.31 -26.01 -33.05
CA ILE A 506 7.35 -24.83 -33.94
C ILE A 506 8.62 -24.85 -34.82
N LEU A 507 9.77 -25.24 -34.27
CA LEU A 507 11.04 -25.31 -34.99
C LEU A 507 11.12 -26.44 -36.03
N GLN A 508 10.12 -27.35 -36.09
CA GLN A 508 10.00 -28.30 -37.20
C GLN A 508 9.70 -27.61 -38.54
N ASP A 509 9.16 -26.38 -38.49
CA ASP A 509 9.06 -25.52 -39.67
C ASP A 509 10.43 -24.88 -39.95
N GLU A 510 11.07 -25.28 -41.04
CA GLU A 510 12.37 -24.76 -41.49
C GLU A 510 12.36 -23.24 -41.72
N ALA A 511 11.18 -22.63 -41.89
CA ALA A 511 11.02 -21.20 -42.04
C ALA A 511 11.16 -20.42 -40.71
N VAL A 512 11.15 -21.08 -39.55
CA VAL A 512 11.10 -20.43 -38.24
C VAL A 512 12.46 -20.48 -37.54
N SER A 513 12.88 -19.34 -36.98
CA SER A 513 14.06 -19.22 -36.11
C SER A 513 13.70 -18.52 -34.80
N ILE A 514 14.37 -18.86 -33.70
CA ILE A 514 14.00 -18.37 -32.37
C ILE A 514 15.24 -17.88 -31.63
N LEU A 515 15.19 -16.62 -31.18
CA LEU A 515 16.16 -16.04 -30.25
C LEU A 515 15.53 -15.89 -28.88
N MET A 516 16.31 -16.16 -27.85
CA MET A 516 15.87 -16.05 -26.47
C MET A 516 16.92 -15.35 -25.63
N ILE A 517 16.52 -14.41 -24.77
CA ILE A 517 17.36 -13.93 -23.67
C ILE A 517 17.01 -14.74 -22.42
N GLU A 518 17.98 -15.44 -21.83
CA GLU A 518 17.71 -16.29 -20.66
C GLU A 518 18.86 -16.39 -19.66
N HIS A 519 18.47 -16.71 -18.43
CA HIS A 519 19.29 -17.02 -17.28
C HIS A 519 18.96 -18.39 -16.68
N ASN A 520 17.77 -18.94 -16.97
CA ASN A 520 17.33 -20.23 -16.47
C ASN A 520 18.15 -21.37 -17.06
N ALA A 521 18.76 -22.18 -16.19
CA ALA A 521 19.67 -23.26 -16.59
C ALA A 521 19.00 -24.28 -17.52
N TYR A 522 17.75 -24.66 -17.25
CA TYR A 522 16.99 -25.61 -18.08
C TYR A 522 16.70 -25.05 -19.49
N MET A 523 16.37 -23.76 -19.59
CA MET A 523 16.15 -23.10 -20.89
C MET A 523 17.44 -22.98 -21.70
N ILE A 524 18.56 -22.66 -21.05
CA ILE A 524 19.90 -22.63 -21.64
C ILE A 524 20.29 -24.03 -22.13
N GLU A 525 20.08 -25.07 -21.31
CA GLU A 525 20.32 -26.47 -21.68
C GLU A 525 19.44 -26.95 -22.84
N SER A 526 18.24 -26.40 -22.95
CA SER A 526 17.35 -26.69 -24.06
C SER A 526 17.74 -25.96 -25.36
N SER A 527 18.78 -25.13 -25.38
CA SER A 527 19.15 -24.33 -26.56
C SER A 527 20.13 -25.05 -27.48
N ASP A 528 20.08 -24.73 -28.78
CA ASP A 528 21.01 -25.32 -29.76
C ASP A 528 22.34 -24.55 -29.79
N PHE A 529 22.28 -23.22 -29.69
CA PHE A 529 23.43 -22.32 -29.64
C PHE A 529 23.31 -21.31 -28.49
N ILE A 530 24.46 -20.93 -27.93
CA ILE A 530 24.56 -19.98 -26.82
C ILE A 530 25.46 -18.81 -27.21
N VAL A 531 25.09 -17.61 -26.77
CA VAL A 531 25.89 -16.39 -26.81
C VAL A 531 26.02 -15.87 -25.38
N ASP A 532 27.21 -15.96 -24.79
CA ASP A 532 27.44 -15.57 -23.39
C ASP A 532 28.18 -14.23 -23.31
N PHE A 533 27.56 -13.24 -22.65
CA PHE A 533 28.18 -11.95 -22.34
C PHE A 533 29.16 -12.04 -21.15
N GLY A 534 29.06 -13.07 -20.31
CA GLY A 534 29.81 -13.18 -19.07
C GLY A 534 29.42 -12.11 -18.04
N LYS A 535 30.42 -11.61 -17.30
CA LYS A 535 30.26 -10.57 -16.28
C LYS A 535 30.07 -9.19 -16.89
N ARG A 536 29.40 -8.29 -16.18
CA ARG A 536 29.28 -6.89 -16.61
C ARG A 536 30.67 -6.23 -16.72
N GLN A 537 30.88 -5.49 -17.81
CA GLN A 537 32.10 -4.72 -18.06
C GLN A 537 31.77 -3.24 -18.32
N LEU A 538 32.69 -2.35 -17.97
CA LEU A 538 32.59 -0.91 -18.29
C LEU A 538 32.94 -0.64 -19.77
N ALA A 539 33.79 -1.46 -20.37
CA ALA A 539 34.16 -1.36 -21.77
C ALA A 539 32.98 -1.76 -22.68
N PRO A 540 32.83 -1.14 -23.86
CA PRO A 540 31.83 -1.54 -24.83
C PRO A 540 32.03 -2.98 -25.32
N VAL A 541 30.93 -3.70 -25.55
CA VAL A 541 30.94 -5.06 -26.10
C VAL A 541 31.20 -4.98 -27.61
N GLN A 542 32.33 -5.55 -28.05
CA GLN A 542 32.79 -5.48 -29.44
C GLN A 542 32.65 -6.80 -30.21
N ASN A 543 32.80 -7.94 -29.53
CA ASN A 543 32.66 -9.28 -30.11
C ASN A 543 31.98 -10.23 -29.12
N LEU A 544 31.21 -11.17 -29.64
CA LEU A 544 30.62 -12.28 -28.88
C LEU A 544 30.64 -13.54 -29.75
N ASP A 545 31.05 -14.66 -29.16
CA ASP A 545 31.09 -15.93 -29.86
C ASP A 545 29.71 -16.63 -29.81
N VAL A 546 29.29 -17.17 -30.95
CA VAL A 546 28.09 -18.00 -31.07
C VAL A 546 28.51 -19.46 -31.08
N VAL A 547 28.37 -20.12 -29.94
CA VAL A 547 28.90 -21.47 -29.71
C VAL A 547 27.76 -22.49 -29.60
N ASN A 548 27.98 -23.72 -30.07
CA ASN A 548 27.04 -24.80 -29.78
C ASN A 548 27.01 -25.06 -28.27
N TYR A 549 25.85 -25.43 -27.72
CA TYR A 549 25.71 -25.74 -26.30
C TYR A 549 26.77 -26.72 -25.77
N ASP A 550 27.13 -27.77 -26.53
CA ASP A 550 28.09 -28.77 -26.02
C ASP A 550 29.49 -28.17 -25.80
N ASP A 551 29.89 -27.22 -26.64
CA ASP A 551 31.15 -26.49 -26.50
C ASP A 551 31.09 -25.49 -25.34
N PHE A 552 29.98 -24.77 -25.22
CA PHE A 552 29.72 -23.88 -24.08
C PHE A 552 29.79 -24.62 -22.74
N TYR A 553 29.15 -25.80 -22.65
CA TYR A 553 29.13 -26.59 -21.43
C TYR A 553 30.53 -27.09 -21.04
N ARG A 554 31.33 -27.57 -22.02
CA ARG A 554 32.71 -27.98 -21.78
C ARG A 554 33.57 -26.82 -21.27
N GLN A 555 33.42 -25.63 -21.84
CA GLN A 555 34.15 -24.43 -21.40
C GLN A 555 33.78 -23.99 -19.98
N LYS A 556 32.56 -24.26 -19.52
CA LYS A 556 32.06 -23.89 -18.19
C LYS A 556 32.33 -24.94 -17.10
N SER A 557 32.77 -26.14 -17.45
CA SER A 557 32.91 -27.30 -16.55
C SER A 557 34.06 -27.25 -15.51
N SER A 558 34.53 -26.04 -15.16
CA SER A 558 35.43 -25.80 -14.02
C SER A 558 34.92 -24.63 -13.19
N SER A 559 34.77 -24.81 -11.86
CA SER A 559 34.13 -23.95 -10.82
C SER A 559 32.61 -24.17 -10.67
N ASP A 560 32.00 -24.34 -9.48
CA ASP A 560 32.43 -24.45 -8.09
C ASP A 560 31.46 -25.40 -7.37
N ARG A 561 31.95 -26.38 -6.61
CA ARG A 561 31.13 -27.03 -5.57
C ARG A 561 31.11 -26.08 -4.39
N ILE A 562 30.04 -25.30 -4.26
CA ILE A 562 29.80 -24.46 -3.09
C ILE A 562 29.00 -25.29 -2.08
N ASP A 563 29.40 -25.23 -0.81
CA ASP A 563 28.68 -25.89 0.28
C ASP A 563 27.22 -25.40 0.33
N PRO A 564 26.25 -26.26 0.69
CA PRO A 564 24.86 -25.88 0.73
C PRO A 564 24.64 -24.73 1.73
N LEU A 565 24.25 -23.57 1.19
CA LEU A 565 23.88 -22.39 1.97
C LEU A 565 22.55 -22.68 2.69
N ARG A 566 22.53 -22.53 4.02
CA ARG A 566 21.31 -22.67 4.83
C ARG A 566 20.94 -21.35 5.51
N ILE A 567 19.69 -20.93 5.36
CA ILE A 567 19.12 -19.73 5.97
C ILE A 567 18.54 -20.13 7.31
N SER A 568 19.24 -19.82 8.40
CA SER A 568 18.67 -19.93 9.74
C SER A 568 17.68 -18.80 9.99
N SER A 569 16.63 -19.06 10.74
CA SER A 569 15.60 -18.09 11.09
C SER A 569 15.30 -18.16 12.57
N THR A 570 15.06 -17.04 13.24
CA THR A 570 14.64 -17.05 14.65
C THR A 570 13.78 -15.84 14.96
N LEU A 571 12.64 -16.07 15.59
CA LEU A 571 11.86 -15.02 16.26
C LEU A 571 12.17 -15.03 17.76
N LYS A 572 12.45 -13.86 18.30
CA LYS A 572 12.60 -13.63 19.74
C LYS A 572 11.22 -13.79 20.39
N GLN A 573 11.08 -14.81 21.21
CA GLN A 573 9.89 -14.96 22.04
C GLN A 573 9.81 -13.85 23.08
N GLN A 574 8.61 -13.32 23.29
CA GLN A 574 8.31 -12.25 24.23
C GLN A 574 7.06 -12.64 24.99
N ASN A 575 7.12 -12.67 26.33
CA ASN A 575 5.98 -13.00 27.18
C ASN A 575 6.07 -12.29 28.54
N GLY A 576 4.96 -12.27 29.26
CA GLY A 576 4.84 -11.72 30.61
C GLY A 576 4.52 -10.23 30.66
N ILE A 577 4.27 -9.75 31.88
CA ILE A 577 3.88 -8.37 32.17
C ILE A 577 5.02 -7.67 32.91
N THR A 578 5.44 -6.52 32.42
CA THR A 578 6.46 -5.65 33.02
C THR A 578 5.80 -4.34 33.44
N TYR A 579 5.94 -3.96 34.71
CA TYR A 579 5.52 -2.63 35.20
C TYR A 579 6.73 -1.71 35.26
N LEU A 580 6.72 -0.65 34.44
CA LEU A 580 7.82 0.30 34.36
C LEU A 580 7.74 1.29 35.54
N LYS A 581 8.81 1.43 36.32
CA LYS A 581 8.84 2.30 37.51
C LYS A 581 9.22 3.75 37.19
N ASP A 582 10.20 3.92 36.30
CA ASP A 582 10.79 5.22 35.95
C ASP A 582 10.75 5.41 34.42
N ASN A 583 10.78 6.67 33.95
CA ASN A 583 10.80 7.03 32.51
C ASN A 583 9.63 6.51 31.66
N HIS A 584 8.47 6.23 32.25
CA HIS A 584 7.31 5.67 31.53
C HIS A 584 6.78 6.56 30.40
N ILE A 585 6.91 7.89 30.51
CA ILE A 585 6.51 8.81 29.43
C ILE A 585 7.44 8.68 28.23
N GLU A 586 8.75 8.69 28.47
CA GLU A 586 9.77 8.60 27.41
C GLU A 586 9.72 7.22 26.74
N TYR A 587 9.63 6.15 27.54
CA TYR A 587 9.47 4.78 27.02
C TYR A 587 8.23 4.62 26.14
N PHE A 588 7.08 5.16 26.58
CA PHE A 588 5.86 5.12 25.78
C PHE A 588 6.01 5.92 24.48
N LYS A 589 6.67 7.09 24.53
CA LYS A 589 6.93 7.91 23.35
C LYS A 589 7.82 7.18 22.34
N ASP A 590 8.85 6.48 22.80
CA ASP A 590 9.72 5.67 21.95
C ASP A 590 8.97 4.49 21.31
N ALA A 591 8.12 3.81 22.09
CA ALA A 591 7.25 2.76 21.56
C ALA A 591 6.25 3.30 20.53
N GLU A 592 5.65 4.47 20.78
CA GLU A 592 4.78 5.16 19.82
C GLU A 592 5.55 5.56 18.55
N ASN A 593 6.82 5.96 18.69
CA ASN A 593 7.71 6.27 17.58
C ASN A 593 8.01 5.03 16.71
N ILE A 594 8.23 3.86 17.30
CA ILE A 594 8.40 2.59 16.55
C ILE A 594 7.07 2.17 15.90
N TYR A 595 5.95 2.25 16.63
CA TYR A 595 4.65 1.82 16.13
C TYR A 595 4.17 2.71 14.95
N LYS A 596 4.12 4.03 15.14
CA LYS A 596 3.65 4.99 14.13
C LYS A 596 4.71 5.36 13.10
N GLY A 597 5.93 5.68 13.55
CA GLY A 597 7.04 6.10 12.69
C GLY A 597 7.71 4.96 11.94
N GLY A 598 7.73 3.76 12.51
CA GLY A 598 8.27 2.56 11.88
C GLY A 598 7.22 1.78 11.11
N ILE A 599 6.46 0.94 11.80
CA ILE A 599 5.54 -0.04 11.19
C ILE A 599 4.49 0.67 10.33
N LEU A 600 3.65 1.52 10.93
CA LEU A 600 2.50 2.10 10.24
C LEU A 600 2.92 3.04 9.09
N LYS A 601 4.01 3.79 9.25
CA LYS A 601 4.64 4.61 8.19
C LYS A 601 5.06 3.77 6.98
N SER A 602 5.54 2.55 7.20
CA SER A 602 5.92 1.63 6.13
C SER A 602 4.73 1.14 5.30
N LEU A 603 3.52 1.11 5.88
CA LEU A 603 2.32 0.52 5.29
C LEU A 603 1.54 1.48 4.37
N SER A 604 1.69 2.80 4.51
CA SER A 604 0.94 3.78 3.69
C SER A 604 1.76 5.02 3.34
N PRO A 605 1.77 5.45 2.06
CA PRO A 605 2.34 6.74 1.67
C PRO A 605 1.71 7.93 2.40
N MET A 606 0.41 7.88 2.71
CA MET A 606 -0.27 8.95 3.45
C MET A 606 0.20 8.97 4.90
N ALA A 607 0.39 7.79 5.52
CA ALA A 607 0.99 7.68 6.84
C ALA A 607 2.42 8.25 6.88
N ARG A 608 3.23 8.11 5.81
CA ARG A 608 4.56 8.76 5.71
C ARG A 608 4.51 10.27 5.86
N VAL A 609 3.45 10.90 5.36
CA VAL A 609 3.24 12.34 5.46
C VAL A 609 2.70 12.71 6.84
N ILE A 610 1.62 12.05 7.28
CA ILE A 610 0.90 12.40 8.51
C ILE A 610 1.69 12.04 9.77
N TYR A 611 2.41 10.91 9.76
CA TYR A 611 3.32 10.51 10.84
C TYR A 611 4.76 10.99 10.57
N GLY A 612 4.94 12.05 9.77
CA GLY A 612 6.26 12.57 9.39
C GLY A 612 7.11 13.04 10.57
N GLU A 613 6.49 13.41 11.69
CA GLU A 613 7.15 13.83 12.94
C GLU A 613 7.72 12.66 13.75
N TYR A 614 7.27 11.43 13.46
CA TYR A 614 7.86 10.23 14.06
C TYR A 614 9.11 9.84 13.27
N GLU A 615 10.23 9.78 13.97
CA GLU A 615 11.58 9.67 13.42
C GLU A 615 12.11 8.23 13.34
N SER A 616 11.42 7.25 13.94
CA SER A 616 11.90 5.87 13.91
C SER A 616 11.86 5.29 12.49
N GLU A 617 12.96 4.64 12.11
CA GLU A 617 13.04 3.84 10.88
C GLU A 617 12.95 2.33 11.20
N THR A 618 12.76 1.96 12.48
CA THR A 618 12.73 0.56 12.93
C THR A 618 11.36 -0.06 12.68
N ILE A 619 11.33 -1.25 12.07
CA ILE A 619 10.12 -2.04 11.84
C ILE A 619 10.20 -3.28 12.74
N ALA A 620 9.50 -3.22 13.88
CA ALA A 620 9.49 -4.27 14.89
C ALA A 620 8.07 -4.48 15.42
N PRO A 621 7.70 -5.66 15.94
CA PRO A 621 6.35 -5.95 16.44
C PRO A 621 6.08 -5.19 17.77
N VAL A 622 5.83 -3.89 17.68
CA VAL A 622 5.53 -3.01 18.82
C VAL A 622 4.17 -2.37 18.63
N ILE A 623 3.32 -2.43 19.65
CA ILE A 623 2.01 -1.77 19.71
C ILE A 623 2.02 -0.82 20.90
N ALA A 624 1.72 0.45 20.67
CA ALA A 624 1.64 1.46 21.73
C ALA A 624 0.21 2.01 21.84
N ILE A 625 -0.42 1.87 23.01
CA ILE A 625 -1.80 2.33 23.25
C ILE A 625 -1.89 3.07 24.59
N ASP A 626 -2.43 4.28 24.54
CA ASP A 626 -2.84 5.04 25.72
C ASP A 626 -4.35 4.88 25.92
N LEU A 627 -4.73 4.22 27.02
CA LEU A 627 -6.12 3.81 27.28
C LEU A 627 -7.05 4.98 27.63
N GLU A 628 -6.50 6.17 27.92
CA GLU A 628 -7.27 7.38 28.16
C GLU A 628 -7.40 8.29 26.93
N ARG A 629 -6.60 8.05 25.88
CA ARG A 629 -6.73 8.75 24.59
C ARG A 629 -7.96 8.29 23.82
N HIS A 630 -8.18 8.85 22.63
CA HIS A 630 -9.33 8.52 21.80
C HIS A 630 -9.16 7.11 21.20
N LEU A 631 -9.85 6.11 21.76
CA LEU A 631 -9.74 4.69 21.34
C LEU A 631 -10.63 4.36 20.13
N TYR A 632 -11.77 5.03 20.01
CA TYR A 632 -12.73 4.86 18.94
C TYR A 632 -13.22 6.21 18.44
N SER A 633 -13.37 6.36 17.13
CA SER A 633 -14.04 7.52 16.54
C SER A 633 -15.55 7.29 16.48
N GLN A 634 -16.33 8.36 16.31
CA GLN A 634 -17.75 8.24 16.00
C GLN A 634 -18.00 7.30 14.80
N TYR A 635 -19.14 6.62 14.83
CA TYR A 635 -19.54 5.60 13.87
C TYR A 635 -18.66 4.33 13.87
N SER A 636 -17.97 4.05 14.98
CA SER A 636 -17.36 2.74 15.24
C SER A 636 -18.41 1.84 15.88
N PHE A 637 -18.84 0.78 15.20
CA PHE A 637 -19.95 -0.05 15.65
C PHE A 637 -19.50 -1.35 16.32
N LEU A 638 -20.31 -1.92 17.20
CA LEU A 638 -19.98 -3.18 17.89
C LEU A 638 -19.70 -4.35 16.95
N TYR A 639 -20.37 -4.46 15.80
CA TYR A 639 -20.07 -5.51 14.81
C TYR A 639 -18.66 -5.39 14.21
N GLU A 640 -17.99 -4.25 14.34
CA GLU A 640 -16.64 -4.05 13.80
C GLU A 640 -15.54 -4.47 14.77
N ILE A 641 -15.87 -4.53 16.08
CA ILE A 641 -14.91 -4.80 17.15
C ILE A 641 -14.32 -6.19 16.99
N GLY A 642 -12.99 -6.25 16.88
CA GLY A 642 -12.25 -7.50 16.73
C GLY A 642 -12.65 -8.33 15.51
N GLY A 643 -13.23 -7.70 14.49
CA GLY A 643 -13.66 -8.42 13.28
C GLY A 643 -14.95 -9.23 13.45
N LEU A 644 -15.78 -8.94 14.46
CA LEU A 644 -16.97 -9.73 14.80
C LEU A 644 -17.90 -10.02 13.60
N ILE A 645 -18.12 -9.04 12.72
CA ILE A 645 -18.93 -9.22 11.52
C ILE A 645 -18.37 -10.31 10.60
N ASN A 646 -17.05 -10.41 10.49
CA ASN A 646 -16.39 -11.45 9.72
C ASN A 646 -16.53 -12.83 10.39
N HIS A 647 -16.54 -12.90 11.73
CA HIS A 647 -16.85 -14.15 12.44
C HIS A 647 -18.29 -14.60 12.16
N ILE A 648 -19.25 -13.67 12.17
CA ILE A 648 -20.65 -13.96 11.85
C ILE A 648 -20.77 -14.45 10.41
N VAL A 649 -20.22 -13.72 9.43
CA VAL A 649 -20.26 -14.10 8.01
C VAL A 649 -19.58 -15.47 7.78
N ALA A 650 -18.44 -15.73 8.44
CA ALA A 650 -17.71 -16.99 8.32
C ALA A 650 -18.39 -18.18 9.02
N ALA A 651 -19.30 -17.93 9.97
CA ALA A 651 -20.10 -18.97 10.61
C ALA A 651 -21.16 -19.56 9.66
N HIS A 652 -21.46 -18.89 8.54
CA HIS A 652 -22.42 -19.38 7.56
C HIS A 652 -21.94 -20.72 6.96
N PRO A 653 -22.77 -21.78 6.95
CA PRO A 653 -22.32 -23.14 6.64
C PRO A 653 -21.79 -23.31 5.21
N THR A 654 -22.33 -22.54 4.26
CA THR A 654 -22.07 -22.69 2.82
C THR A 654 -21.56 -21.42 2.14
N ASN A 655 -21.41 -20.30 2.85
CA ASN A 655 -21.02 -19.05 2.19
C ASN A 655 -19.55 -19.14 1.77
N LYS A 656 -19.29 -18.82 0.50
CA LYS A 656 -17.94 -18.68 -0.05
C LYS A 656 -17.67 -17.27 -0.58
N ASP A 657 -18.70 -16.42 -0.64
CA ASP A 657 -18.58 -15.04 -1.09
C ASP A 657 -18.15 -14.17 0.09
N THR A 658 -16.84 -14.05 0.30
CA THR A 658 -16.23 -13.13 1.28
C THR A 658 -16.31 -11.69 0.77
N SER A 659 -16.13 -11.49 -0.54
CA SER A 659 -16.01 -10.17 -1.16
C SER A 659 -17.27 -9.32 -1.03
N SER A 660 -18.45 -9.85 -1.37
CA SER A 660 -19.68 -9.04 -1.35
C SER A 660 -20.13 -8.71 0.07
N PHE A 661 -19.83 -9.58 1.04
CA PHE A 661 -20.23 -9.41 2.43
C PHE A 661 -19.09 -8.90 3.32
N ASP A 662 -18.07 -8.29 2.73
CA ASP A 662 -17.03 -7.58 3.47
C ASP A 662 -17.51 -6.18 3.85
N PHE A 663 -17.79 -6.00 5.14
CA PHE A 663 -18.24 -4.72 5.70
C PHE A 663 -17.11 -3.69 5.86
N TYR A 664 -15.86 -4.06 5.62
CA TYR A 664 -14.72 -3.15 5.66
C TYR A 664 -14.36 -2.62 4.27
N PHE A 665 -14.75 -3.32 3.21
CA PHE A 665 -14.50 -2.91 1.83
C PHE A 665 -15.37 -1.71 1.45
N GLN A 666 -14.72 -0.56 1.20
CA GLN A 666 -15.41 0.70 0.93
C GLN A 666 -16.31 0.64 -0.30
N GLU A 667 -15.96 -0.18 -1.31
CA GLU A 667 -16.82 -0.33 -2.50
C GLU A 667 -18.10 -1.11 -2.22
N ASN A 668 -18.21 -1.84 -1.10
CA ASN A 668 -19.47 -2.44 -0.65
C ASN A 668 -20.33 -1.46 0.13
N HIS A 669 -19.77 -0.34 0.62
CA HIS A 669 -20.52 0.59 1.43
C HIS A 669 -21.56 1.34 0.60
N CYS A 670 -22.70 1.61 1.22
CA CYS A 670 -23.74 2.48 0.70
C CYS A 670 -23.10 3.82 0.32
N PRO A 671 -23.14 4.21 -0.97
CA PRO A 671 -22.45 5.41 -1.44
C PRO A 671 -23.06 6.71 -0.86
N CYS A 672 -24.31 6.65 -0.39
CA CYS A 672 -24.99 7.76 0.25
C CYS A 672 -24.44 8.07 1.66
N CYS A 673 -24.26 7.06 2.51
CA CYS A 673 -23.79 7.26 3.89
C CYS A 673 -22.31 6.91 4.11
N SER A 674 -21.67 6.28 3.13
CA SER A 674 -20.29 5.76 3.21
C SER A 674 -20.11 4.85 4.44
N GLY A 675 -21.06 3.96 4.65
CA GLY A 675 -21.06 2.99 5.75
C GLY A 675 -21.37 3.55 7.15
N ARG A 676 -21.66 4.85 7.28
CA ARG A 676 -21.99 5.48 8.58
C ARG A 676 -23.39 5.20 9.10
N ARG A 677 -24.24 4.55 8.28
CA ARG A 677 -25.66 4.22 8.55
C ARG A 677 -26.60 5.41 8.71
N MET A 678 -26.08 6.57 9.09
CA MET A 678 -26.80 7.82 9.22
C MET A 678 -26.22 8.88 8.27
N ILE A 679 -27.04 9.86 7.92
CA ILE A 679 -26.62 11.05 7.19
C ILE A 679 -27.12 12.30 7.91
N GLU A 680 -26.41 13.41 7.75
CA GLU A 680 -26.94 14.72 8.11
C GLU A 680 -28.02 15.10 7.10
N LYS A 681 -29.18 15.50 7.61
CA LYS A 681 -30.27 16.09 6.85
C LYS A 681 -30.54 17.48 7.38
N PHE A 682 -30.62 18.46 6.49
CA PHE A 682 -31.13 19.79 6.84
C PHE A 682 -32.60 19.89 6.41
N ASP A 683 -33.33 20.82 7.04
CA ASP A 683 -34.70 21.13 6.61
C ASP A 683 -34.69 21.80 5.22
N ILE A 684 -35.22 21.09 4.21
CA ILE A 684 -35.29 21.57 2.83
C ILE A 684 -36.16 22.83 2.70
N ASP A 685 -37.09 23.06 3.61
CA ASP A 685 -37.95 24.25 3.58
C ASP A 685 -37.16 25.53 3.83
N VAL A 686 -35.96 25.44 4.41
CA VAL A 686 -35.04 26.58 4.58
C VAL A 686 -34.48 27.07 3.23
N VAL A 687 -34.39 26.19 2.22
CA VAL A 687 -33.79 26.51 0.92
C VAL A 687 -34.81 26.69 -0.20
N ILE A 688 -36.05 26.21 -0.02
CA ILE A 688 -37.14 26.40 -0.96
C ILE A 688 -37.75 27.79 -0.75
N LEU A 689 -37.75 28.60 -1.80
CA LEU A 689 -38.37 29.93 -1.83
C LEU A 689 -39.88 29.84 -2.10
N ASP A 690 -40.27 29.04 -3.10
CA ASP A 690 -41.66 28.84 -3.50
C ASP A 690 -41.87 27.38 -3.92
N LYS A 691 -42.77 26.67 -3.21
CA LYS A 691 -43.06 25.24 -3.45
C LYS A 691 -44.00 24.99 -4.63
N THR A 692 -44.56 26.05 -5.22
CA THR A 692 -45.60 25.97 -6.27
C THR A 692 -45.06 26.20 -7.66
N VAL A 693 -43.84 26.71 -7.80
CA VAL A 693 -43.18 26.90 -9.09
C VAL A 693 -42.25 25.73 -9.43
N PRO A 694 -42.05 25.39 -10.71
CA PRO A 694 -41.07 24.41 -11.14
C PRO A 694 -39.63 24.76 -10.70
N PHE A 695 -38.76 23.75 -10.64
CA PHE A 695 -37.38 23.87 -10.16
C PHE A 695 -36.61 24.99 -10.88
N TRP A 696 -36.71 25.06 -12.21
CA TRP A 696 -35.99 26.03 -13.04
C TRP A 696 -36.60 27.43 -13.02
N ASP A 697 -37.82 27.58 -12.48
CA ASP A 697 -38.59 28.82 -12.45
C ASP A 697 -38.49 29.57 -11.10
N GLY A 698 -37.52 29.19 -10.26
CA GLY A 698 -37.23 29.89 -9.00
C GLY A 698 -37.71 29.17 -7.73
N GLN A 699 -37.86 27.85 -7.76
CA GLN A 699 -38.25 27.06 -6.59
C GLN A 699 -37.27 27.21 -5.41
N LEU A 700 -35.96 27.22 -5.68
CA LEU A 700 -34.93 27.38 -4.65
C LEU A 700 -34.49 28.83 -4.51
N HIS A 701 -34.04 29.20 -3.31
CA HIS A 701 -33.52 30.54 -3.06
C HIS A 701 -32.36 30.91 -4.02
N PRO A 702 -32.28 32.15 -4.53
CA PRO A 702 -31.26 32.57 -5.49
C PRO A 702 -29.82 32.23 -5.06
N ASP A 703 -29.48 32.45 -3.79
CA ASP A 703 -28.15 32.11 -3.25
C ASP A 703 -27.83 30.60 -3.30
N VAL A 704 -28.84 29.74 -3.21
CA VAL A 704 -28.69 28.28 -3.36
C VAL A 704 -28.49 27.93 -4.84
N MET A 705 -29.21 28.60 -5.74
CA MET A 705 -28.99 28.46 -7.19
C MET A 705 -27.57 28.87 -7.59
N GLU A 706 -27.04 29.98 -7.04
CA GLU A 706 -25.63 30.38 -7.24
C GLU A 706 -24.64 29.29 -6.80
N VAL A 707 -24.91 28.60 -5.69
CA VAL A 707 -24.11 27.46 -5.21
C VAL A 707 -24.18 26.29 -6.19
N LEU A 708 -25.35 26.00 -6.77
CA LEU A 708 -25.53 24.92 -7.75
C LEU A 708 -24.81 25.17 -9.08
N LYS A 709 -24.41 26.40 -9.41
CA LYS A 709 -23.53 26.67 -10.57
C LYS A 709 -22.19 25.94 -10.47
N TYR A 710 -21.64 25.78 -9.26
CA TYR A 710 -20.41 25.02 -9.02
C TYR A 710 -20.60 23.51 -9.25
N TYR A 711 -21.85 23.02 -9.16
CA TYR A 711 -22.22 21.65 -9.52
C TYR A 711 -22.57 21.49 -11.01
N GLN A 712 -22.71 22.61 -11.75
CA GLN A 712 -22.99 22.73 -13.19
C GLN A 712 -24.45 22.45 -13.59
N TYR A 713 -25.16 23.48 -14.08
CA TYR A 713 -26.55 23.33 -14.54
C TYR A 713 -26.75 22.33 -15.69
N PRO A 714 -25.88 22.27 -16.72
CA PRO A 714 -26.03 21.26 -17.77
C PRO A 714 -25.95 19.83 -17.22
N LYS A 715 -25.14 19.61 -16.17
CA LYS A 715 -25.05 18.33 -15.47
C LYS A 715 -26.37 18.00 -14.75
N LEU A 716 -26.98 18.97 -14.10
CA LEU A 716 -28.28 18.79 -13.42
C LEU A 716 -29.39 18.48 -14.41
N GLN A 717 -29.48 19.23 -15.51
CA GLN A 717 -30.48 18.99 -16.54
C GLN A 717 -30.36 17.58 -17.13
N PHE A 718 -29.14 17.17 -17.51
CA PHE A 718 -28.87 15.81 -17.96
C PHE A 718 -29.33 14.76 -16.94
N LEU A 719 -28.98 14.93 -15.66
CA LEU A 719 -29.38 13.98 -14.62
C LEU A 719 -30.90 13.94 -14.40
N PHE A 720 -31.59 15.08 -14.50
CA PHE A 720 -33.05 15.12 -14.36
C PHE A 720 -33.73 14.36 -15.50
N ASP A 721 -33.25 14.56 -16.73
CA ASP A 721 -33.77 13.86 -17.92
C ASP A 721 -33.55 12.34 -17.79
N GLU A 722 -32.35 11.91 -17.39
CA GLU A 722 -32.03 10.50 -17.20
C GLU A 722 -32.83 9.85 -16.05
N ILE A 723 -33.09 10.58 -14.95
CA ILE A 723 -33.92 10.10 -13.84
C ILE A 723 -35.38 9.95 -14.26
N ASN A 724 -35.89 10.88 -15.06
CA ASN A 724 -37.24 10.75 -15.62
C ASN A 724 -37.32 9.57 -16.60
N ASN A 725 -36.30 9.37 -17.44
CA ASN A 725 -36.25 8.24 -18.37
C ASN A 725 -36.15 6.88 -17.66
N GLU A 726 -35.35 6.79 -16.59
CA GLU A 726 -35.10 5.54 -15.87
C GLU A 726 -36.25 5.17 -14.91
N LEU A 727 -36.78 6.15 -14.16
CA LEU A 727 -37.74 5.92 -13.08
C LEU A 727 -39.14 6.46 -13.36
N GLY A 728 -39.34 7.27 -14.40
CA GLY A 728 -40.57 8.04 -14.61
C GLY A 728 -40.76 9.16 -13.57
N HIS A 729 -39.70 9.54 -12.85
CA HIS A 729 -39.74 10.57 -11.82
C HIS A 729 -39.41 11.94 -12.44
N ASP A 730 -40.40 12.82 -12.57
CA ASP A 730 -40.15 14.21 -12.96
C ASP A 730 -39.79 15.04 -11.72
N ILE A 731 -38.50 15.19 -11.48
CA ILE A 731 -37.95 15.99 -10.37
C ILE A 731 -37.73 17.46 -10.74
N SER A 732 -38.21 17.90 -11.91
CA SER A 732 -38.14 19.29 -12.39
C SER A 732 -39.39 20.12 -12.10
N LYS A 733 -40.54 19.47 -11.88
CA LYS A 733 -41.82 20.11 -11.52
C LYS A 733 -41.79 20.73 -10.11
N SER A 734 -42.88 21.39 -9.72
CA SER A 734 -42.96 22.05 -8.42
C SER A 734 -42.91 21.06 -7.26
N PHE A 735 -42.27 21.44 -6.15
CA PHE A 735 -42.09 20.57 -4.99
C PHE A 735 -43.42 20.08 -4.40
N ASN A 736 -44.50 20.86 -4.50
CA ASN A 736 -45.82 20.43 -4.05
C ASN A 736 -46.45 19.34 -4.95
N GLU A 737 -46.16 19.34 -6.24
CA GLU A 737 -46.65 18.37 -7.21
C GLU A 737 -45.83 17.07 -7.26
N MET A 738 -44.66 17.04 -6.61
CA MET A 738 -43.87 15.83 -6.44
C MET A 738 -44.54 14.84 -5.48
N SER A 739 -44.68 13.60 -5.94
CA SER A 739 -45.03 12.44 -5.13
C SER A 739 -43.96 12.16 -4.06
N ALA A 740 -44.27 11.29 -3.09
CA ALA A 740 -43.32 10.91 -2.06
C ALA A 740 -42.03 10.28 -2.63
N ALA A 741 -42.14 9.46 -3.68
CA ALA A 741 -41.00 8.83 -4.34
C ALA A 741 -40.14 9.85 -5.13
N GLU A 742 -40.78 10.81 -5.80
CA GLU A 742 -40.07 11.91 -6.46
C GLU A 742 -39.37 12.82 -5.46
N LYS A 743 -40.02 13.18 -4.34
CA LYS A 743 -39.39 13.94 -3.24
C LYS A 743 -38.19 13.19 -2.65
N HIS A 744 -38.33 11.88 -2.46
CA HIS A 744 -37.23 11.04 -1.99
C HIS A 744 -36.04 11.08 -2.96
N THR A 745 -36.32 10.91 -4.26
CA THR A 745 -35.30 10.97 -5.33
C THR A 745 -34.66 12.36 -5.40
N PHE A 746 -35.46 13.42 -5.32
CA PHE A 746 -35.01 14.81 -5.31
C PHE A 746 -34.05 15.09 -4.15
N LEU A 747 -34.37 14.63 -2.94
CA LEU A 747 -33.58 14.89 -1.74
C LEU A 747 -32.34 13.99 -1.61
N TYR A 748 -32.49 12.69 -1.86
CA TYR A 748 -31.48 11.68 -1.47
C TYR A 748 -30.82 10.97 -2.65
N GLY A 749 -31.27 11.24 -3.89
CA GLY A 749 -30.64 10.73 -5.09
C GLY A 749 -31.16 9.38 -5.56
N TYR A 750 -30.51 8.85 -6.60
CA TYR A 750 -30.70 7.52 -7.15
C TYR A 750 -29.31 6.91 -7.40
N TRP A 751 -28.99 5.88 -6.61
CA TRP A 751 -27.63 5.33 -6.49
C TRP A 751 -27.44 3.97 -7.16
N GLU A 752 -28.52 3.35 -7.67
CA GLU A 752 -28.48 2.03 -8.30
C GLU A 752 -27.75 2.03 -9.65
N LYS A 753 -27.70 3.19 -10.33
CA LYS A 753 -27.16 3.31 -11.68
C LYS A 753 -26.46 4.64 -11.89
N SER A 754 -25.39 4.59 -12.68
CA SER A 754 -24.75 5.78 -13.25
C SER A 754 -25.06 5.92 -14.73
N PHE A 755 -25.19 7.16 -15.19
CA PHE A 755 -25.52 7.53 -16.56
C PHE A 755 -24.29 8.11 -17.27
N TYR A 756 -24.02 7.66 -18.49
CA TYR A 756 -22.86 8.13 -19.24
C TYR A 756 -23.18 9.45 -19.96
N ASP A 757 -22.64 10.56 -19.43
CA ASP A 757 -22.72 11.88 -20.04
C ASP A 757 -21.69 11.98 -21.18
N LYS A 758 -22.18 11.91 -22.42
CA LYS A 758 -21.35 12.02 -23.63
C LYS A 758 -20.69 13.39 -23.75
N ALA A 759 -21.35 14.47 -23.31
CA ALA A 759 -20.82 15.83 -23.39
C ALA A 759 -19.69 16.02 -22.35
N GLY A 760 -19.89 15.50 -21.14
CA GLY A 760 -18.91 15.53 -20.06
C GLY A 760 -17.83 14.44 -20.12
N LYS A 761 -17.98 13.44 -21.00
CA LYS A 761 -17.12 12.25 -21.11
C LYS A 761 -16.93 11.53 -19.77
N ALA A 762 -17.99 11.43 -18.99
CA ALA A 762 -17.94 10.88 -17.64
C ALA A 762 -19.24 10.13 -17.29
N SER A 763 -19.12 9.11 -16.45
CA SER A 763 -20.28 8.49 -15.80
C SER A 763 -20.73 9.34 -14.63
N ARG A 764 -22.05 9.51 -14.44
CA ARG A 764 -22.63 10.39 -13.42
C ARG A 764 -23.77 9.70 -12.69
N THR A 765 -23.80 9.85 -11.38
CA THR A 765 -24.89 9.38 -10.51
C THR A 765 -25.66 10.57 -9.96
N TRP A 766 -26.98 10.44 -9.82
CA TRP A 766 -27.80 11.47 -9.18
C TRP A 766 -27.69 11.34 -7.65
N GLU A 767 -27.05 12.31 -7.00
CA GLU A 767 -26.71 12.21 -5.56
C GLU A 767 -27.77 12.83 -4.62
N GLY A 768 -28.74 13.56 -5.18
CA GLY A 768 -29.78 14.25 -4.41
C GLY A 768 -29.35 15.60 -3.82
N PHE A 769 -30.31 16.49 -3.62
CA PHE A 769 -30.05 17.85 -3.16
C PHE A 769 -29.60 17.97 -1.70
N ASN A 770 -29.97 17.04 -0.82
CA ASN A 770 -29.46 17.05 0.55
C ASN A 770 -27.93 16.96 0.56
N LEU A 771 -27.36 16.10 -0.28
CA LEU A 771 -25.92 15.93 -0.40
C LEU A 771 -25.29 17.08 -1.20
N ILE A 772 -25.84 17.41 -2.37
CA ILE A 772 -25.26 18.43 -3.26
C ILE A 772 -25.26 19.81 -2.59
N ILE A 773 -26.39 20.26 -2.06
CA ILE A 773 -26.46 21.58 -1.40
C ILE A 773 -25.61 21.54 -0.13
N GLY A 774 -25.71 20.49 0.69
CA GLY A 774 -24.89 20.35 1.90
C GLY A 774 -23.38 20.45 1.62
N ARG A 775 -22.91 19.85 0.52
CA ARG A 775 -21.51 19.89 0.09
C ARG A 775 -21.04 21.25 -0.39
N TYR A 776 -21.87 22.04 -1.08
CA TYR A 776 -21.42 23.28 -1.71
C TYR A 776 -21.83 24.55 -0.95
N MET A 777 -22.79 24.46 -0.02
CA MET A 777 -23.32 25.63 0.70
C MET A 777 -22.27 26.35 1.56
N PHE A 778 -21.15 25.71 1.90
CA PHE A 778 -20.05 26.37 2.60
C PHE A 778 -19.47 27.56 1.81
N ILE A 779 -19.58 27.56 0.49
CA ILE A 779 -19.14 28.63 -0.42
C ILE A 779 -20.01 29.89 -0.26
N SER A 780 -21.29 29.73 0.11
CA SER A 780 -22.23 30.84 0.27
C SER A 780 -21.88 31.71 1.48
N LYS A 781 -22.12 33.02 1.33
CA LYS A 781 -22.07 34.02 2.41
C LYS A 781 -23.48 34.41 2.91
N SER A 782 -24.52 33.80 2.36
CA SER A 782 -25.92 34.07 2.70
C SER A 782 -26.25 33.61 4.12
N ILE A 783 -27.22 34.28 4.76
CA ILE A 783 -27.76 33.90 6.08
C ILE A 783 -28.41 32.50 6.04
N ILE A 784 -28.88 32.06 4.87
CA ILE A 784 -29.49 30.74 4.67
C ILE A 784 -28.54 29.62 5.07
N LYS A 785 -27.24 29.82 4.87
CA LYS A 785 -26.22 28.86 5.32
C LYS A 785 -26.29 28.62 6.82
N GLU A 786 -26.52 29.67 7.61
CA GLU A 786 -26.63 29.55 9.07
C GLU A 786 -27.96 28.91 9.47
N HIS A 787 -29.06 29.28 8.81
CA HIS A 787 -30.35 28.61 9.04
C HIS A 787 -30.30 27.11 8.71
N MET A 788 -29.64 26.73 7.61
CA MET A 788 -29.43 25.33 7.24
C MET A 788 -28.60 24.57 8.27
N LYS A 789 -27.54 25.19 8.81
CA LYS A 789 -26.73 24.56 9.86
C LYS A 789 -27.55 24.31 11.13
N VAL A 790 -28.40 25.25 11.51
CA VAL A 790 -29.27 25.14 12.70
C VAL A 790 -30.34 24.07 12.52
N SER A 791 -30.85 23.87 11.29
CA SER A 791 -31.87 22.86 11.00
C SER A 791 -31.33 21.44 10.77
N LYS A 792 -30.01 21.21 10.94
CA LYS A 792 -29.42 19.89 10.74
C LYS A 792 -29.85 18.90 11.83
N GLU A 793 -30.28 17.74 11.39
CA GLU A 793 -30.53 16.55 12.21
C GLU A 793 -29.82 15.32 11.64
N MET A 794 -29.51 14.36 12.49
CA MET A 794 -29.01 13.05 12.06
C MET A 794 -30.19 12.12 11.82
N ILE A 795 -30.28 11.54 10.62
CA ILE A 795 -31.30 10.55 10.27
C ILE A 795 -30.67 9.24 9.84
N THR A 796 -31.38 8.13 10.01
CA THR A 796 -31.03 6.87 9.35
C THR A 796 -30.97 7.09 7.84
N CYS A 797 -29.91 6.59 7.21
CA CYS A 797 -29.70 6.74 5.78
C CYS A 797 -30.91 6.18 5.02
N PRO A 798 -31.62 7.01 4.23
CA PRO A 798 -32.85 6.57 3.57
C PRO A 798 -32.58 5.63 2.38
N VAL A 799 -31.35 5.63 1.85
CA VAL A 799 -30.93 4.78 0.73
C VAL A 799 -30.67 3.34 1.18
N CYS A 800 -29.83 3.13 2.19
CA CYS A 800 -29.55 1.77 2.70
C CYS A 800 -30.41 1.37 3.90
N GLN A 801 -31.22 2.27 4.44
CA GLN A 801 -32.03 2.05 5.64
C GLN A 801 -31.23 1.56 6.85
N GLY A 802 -29.94 1.94 6.92
CA GLY A 802 -29.02 1.57 8.00
C GLY A 802 -28.30 0.24 7.82
N THR A 803 -28.46 -0.43 6.68
CA THR A 803 -27.90 -1.78 6.39
C THR A 803 -26.44 -1.79 5.92
N VAL A 804 -25.82 -0.62 5.71
CA VAL A 804 -24.41 -0.41 5.32
C VAL A 804 -24.06 -0.84 3.90
N LEU A 805 -24.52 -2.00 3.42
CA LEU A 805 -24.14 -2.56 2.11
C LEU A 805 -24.89 -1.87 0.95
N ASN A 806 -24.25 -1.77 -0.21
CA ASN A 806 -24.79 -1.09 -1.41
C ASN A 806 -25.39 -2.02 -2.48
N HIS A 807 -25.29 -3.33 -2.29
CA HIS A 807 -25.86 -4.33 -3.19
C HIS A 807 -27.07 -5.04 -2.56
N HIS A 808 -27.87 -5.70 -3.38
CA HIS A 808 -29.09 -6.42 -2.95
C HIS A 808 -28.88 -7.92 -2.69
N LYS A 809 -27.67 -8.47 -2.92
CA LYS A 809 -27.37 -9.88 -2.62
C LYS A 809 -27.64 -10.21 -1.14
N LYS A 810 -28.35 -11.31 -0.89
CA LYS A 810 -28.77 -11.75 0.45
C LYS A 810 -27.83 -12.81 1.00
N LEU A 811 -27.53 -12.73 2.29
CA LEU A 811 -26.81 -13.76 3.05
C LEU A 811 -27.67 -14.12 4.27
N LYS A 812 -28.40 -15.23 4.18
CA LYS A 812 -29.41 -15.59 5.18
C LYS A 812 -28.93 -16.66 6.14
N PHE A 813 -29.01 -16.38 7.43
CA PHE A 813 -28.89 -17.38 8.49
C PHE A 813 -30.30 -17.88 8.80
N SER A 814 -30.60 -19.11 8.36
CA SER A 814 -31.96 -19.64 8.31
C SER A 814 -32.87 -18.74 7.44
N ASN A 815 -33.66 -17.85 8.07
CA ASN A 815 -34.58 -16.95 7.36
C ASN A 815 -34.19 -15.46 7.43
N THR A 816 -33.18 -15.10 8.23
CA THR A 816 -32.83 -13.71 8.53
C THR A 816 -31.58 -13.29 7.75
N ASP A 817 -31.65 -12.17 7.02
CA ASP A 817 -30.50 -11.64 6.27
C ASP A 817 -29.45 -11.02 7.21
N ILE A 818 -28.17 -11.06 6.83
CA ILE A 818 -27.07 -10.43 7.58
C ILE A 818 -27.34 -8.95 7.89
N ARG A 819 -28.00 -8.22 6.98
CA ARG A 819 -28.39 -6.83 7.18
C ARG A 819 -29.41 -6.65 8.29
N GLU A 820 -30.27 -7.63 8.53
CA GLU A 820 -31.21 -7.63 9.64
C GLU A 820 -30.52 -8.05 10.94
N ILE A 821 -29.59 -9.01 10.87
CA ILE A 821 -28.85 -9.54 12.02
C ILE A 821 -28.06 -8.44 12.73
N ILE A 822 -27.40 -7.54 11.99
CA ILE A 822 -26.62 -6.44 12.62
C ILE A 822 -27.50 -5.49 13.46
N HIS A 823 -28.80 -5.44 13.21
CA HIS A 823 -29.74 -4.61 13.98
C HIS A 823 -30.29 -5.32 15.23
N GLN A 824 -29.99 -6.59 15.41
CA GLN A 824 -30.46 -7.38 16.54
C GLN A 824 -29.56 -7.19 17.77
N SER A 825 -30.11 -7.50 18.94
CA SER A 825 -29.36 -7.63 20.19
C SER A 825 -28.42 -8.84 20.15
N ILE A 826 -27.31 -8.82 20.88
CA ILE A 826 -26.34 -9.93 20.91
C ILE A 826 -27.02 -11.27 21.24
N ASP A 827 -27.96 -11.30 22.19
CA ASP A 827 -28.73 -12.50 22.54
C ASP A 827 -29.57 -13.05 21.38
N GLN A 828 -30.11 -12.18 20.53
CA GLN A 828 -30.86 -12.59 19.34
C GLN A 828 -29.94 -13.09 18.22
N VAL A 829 -28.77 -12.46 18.07
CA VAL A 829 -27.76 -12.87 17.09
C VAL A 829 -27.26 -14.28 17.43
N LEU A 830 -26.89 -14.54 18.68
CA LEU A 830 -26.47 -15.88 19.15
C LEU A 830 -27.52 -16.96 18.88
N LYS A 831 -28.82 -16.64 19.04
CA LYS A 831 -29.92 -17.56 18.70
C LYS A 831 -30.03 -17.83 17.20
N THR A 832 -29.66 -16.88 16.36
CA THR A 832 -29.84 -16.95 14.90
C THR A 832 -28.64 -17.57 14.18
N VAL A 833 -27.42 -17.15 14.57
CA VAL A 833 -26.15 -17.54 13.95
C VAL A 833 -25.57 -18.79 14.59
N GLY A 834 -25.94 -19.08 15.84
CA GLY A 834 -25.36 -20.15 16.66
C GLY A 834 -24.34 -19.61 17.68
N GLU A 835 -23.82 -20.49 18.52
CA GLU A 835 -22.81 -20.14 19.52
C GLU A 835 -21.51 -19.69 18.83
N LEU A 836 -21.09 -18.46 19.12
CA LEU A 836 -19.82 -17.90 18.69
C LEU A 836 -19.06 -17.39 19.93
N PRO A 837 -17.88 -17.95 20.25
CA PRO A 837 -17.10 -17.56 21.43
C PRO A 837 -16.82 -16.05 21.49
N GLU A 838 -16.64 -15.41 20.34
CA GLU A 838 -16.35 -13.99 20.21
C GLU A 838 -17.56 -13.12 20.59
N LEU A 839 -18.77 -13.56 20.22
CA LEU A 839 -20.02 -12.90 20.63
C LEU A 839 -20.30 -13.11 22.13
N GLU A 840 -20.02 -14.29 22.66
CA GLU A 840 -20.18 -14.57 24.09
C GLU A 840 -19.21 -13.72 24.92
N LYS A 841 -17.94 -13.61 24.51
CA LYS A 841 -16.98 -12.68 25.14
C LYS A 841 -17.47 -11.23 25.07
N LEU A 842 -17.93 -10.77 23.90
CA LEU A 842 -18.48 -9.42 23.75
C LEU A 842 -19.65 -9.17 24.71
N LYS A 843 -20.58 -10.13 24.80
CA LYS A 843 -21.73 -10.08 25.71
C LYS A 843 -21.35 -9.90 27.16
N THR A 844 -20.24 -10.50 27.62
CA THR A 844 -19.77 -10.31 29.00
C THR A 844 -19.35 -8.87 29.31
N ILE A 845 -19.01 -8.08 28.29
CA ILE A 845 -18.54 -6.69 28.42
C ILE A 845 -19.70 -5.70 28.32
N VAL A 846 -20.58 -5.87 27.32
CA VAL A 846 -21.61 -4.86 26.99
C VAL A 846 -23.05 -5.27 27.34
N GLY A 847 -23.27 -6.51 27.80
CA GLY A 847 -24.60 -7.07 28.01
C GLY A 847 -25.20 -7.71 26.76
N GLY A 848 -26.21 -8.57 26.93
CA GLY A 848 -26.84 -9.33 25.85
C GLY A 848 -27.91 -8.55 25.05
N ASP A 849 -28.45 -7.49 25.63
CA ASP A 849 -29.48 -6.61 25.08
C ASP A 849 -28.93 -5.55 24.12
N MET A 850 -27.62 -5.31 24.15
CA MET A 850 -26.95 -4.35 23.27
C MET A 850 -27.05 -4.77 21.80
N THR A 851 -27.39 -3.83 20.91
CA THR A 851 -27.43 -4.10 19.46
C THR A 851 -26.03 -4.04 18.85
N LEU A 852 -25.74 -4.89 17.86
CA LEU A 852 -24.44 -4.86 17.18
C LEU A 852 -24.16 -3.54 16.45
N THR A 853 -25.20 -2.76 16.22
CA THR A 853 -25.15 -1.43 15.62
C THR A 853 -24.91 -0.27 16.58
N GLN A 854 -24.66 -0.54 17.86
CA GLN A 854 -24.34 0.49 18.85
C GLN A 854 -23.02 1.18 18.51
N ASP A 855 -22.99 2.52 18.60
CA ASP A 855 -21.75 3.31 18.47
C ASP A 855 -20.91 3.20 19.76
N VAL A 856 -19.73 2.61 19.62
CA VAL A 856 -18.79 2.32 20.72
C VAL A 856 -18.18 3.59 21.28
N SER A 857 -18.03 4.64 20.47
CA SER A 857 -17.46 5.92 20.93
C SER A 857 -18.34 6.64 21.96
N LEU A 858 -19.62 6.27 22.05
CA LEU A 858 -20.60 6.83 22.98
C LEU A 858 -20.72 6.02 24.28
N LEU A 859 -20.06 4.85 24.37
CA LEU A 859 -20.09 4.01 25.57
C LEU A 859 -19.19 4.60 26.69
N PRO A 860 -19.41 4.20 27.96
CA PRO A 860 -18.51 4.58 29.05
C PRO A 860 -17.06 4.21 28.75
N ARG A 861 -16.12 5.02 29.26
CA ARG A 861 -14.68 4.84 29.00
C ARG A 861 -14.18 3.44 29.38
N GLU A 862 -14.60 2.95 30.54
CA GLU A 862 -14.24 1.62 31.02
C GLU A 862 -14.69 0.52 30.03
N THR A 863 -15.91 0.62 29.50
CA THR A 863 -16.41 -0.28 28.46
C THR A 863 -15.59 -0.17 27.18
N GLN A 864 -15.22 1.03 26.74
CA GLN A 864 -14.35 1.21 25.57
C GLN A 864 -12.98 0.55 25.77
N VAL A 865 -12.38 0.70 26.97
CA VAL A 865 -11.10 0.08 27.31
C VAL A 865 -11.22 -1.44 27.31
N ALA A 866 -12.24 -2.02 27.95
CA ALA A 866 -12.51 -3.45 27.93
C ALA A 866 -12.70 -4.00 26.50
N LEU A 867 -13.45 -3.28 25.66
CA LEU A 867 -13.59 -3.63 24.24
C LEU A 867 -12.26 -3.58 23.50
N LYS A 868 -11.40 -2.56 23.76
CA LYS A 868 -10.10 -2.45 23.08
C LYS A 868 -9.16 -3.58 23.48
N MET A 869 -9.21 -4.01 24.74
CA MET A 869 -8.47 -5.17 25.23
C MET A 869 -9.00 -6.49 24.64
N LEU A 870 -10.32 -6.61 24.44
CA LEU A 870 -10.91 -7.72 23.69
C LEU A 870 -10.39 -7.77 22.24
N GLU A 871 -10.28 -6.62 21.55
CA GLU A 871 -9.73 -6.56 20.19
C GLU A 871 -8.27 -7.04 20.14
N LEU A 872 -7.44 -6.60 21.09
CA LEU A 872 -6.05 -7.04 21.19
C LEU A 872 -5.94 -8.55 21.43
N GLU A 873 -6.81 -9.10 22.27
CA GLU A 873 -6.87 -10.54 22.53
C GLU A 873 -7.33 -11.33 21.29
N GLN A 874 -8.40 -10.89 20.63
CA GLN A 874 -8.94 -11.53 19.42
C GLN A 874 -8.01 -11.43 18.22
N ALA A 875 -7.20 -10.36 18.14
CA ALA A 875 -6.17 -10.23 17.13
C ALA A 875 -5.08 -11.32 17.25
N SER A 876 -5.01 -12.05 18.37
CA SER A 876 -4.15 -13.24 18.56
C SER A 876 -2.71 -13.00 18.12
N PHE A 877 -2.16 -11.85 18.48
CA PHE A 877 -0.77 -11.50 18.19
C PHE A 877 0.20 -12.45 18.91
N ALA A 878 1.38 -12.66 18.33
CA ALA A 878 2.48 -13.36 18.97
C ALA A 878 3.79 -12.61 18.78
N HIS A 879 4.61 -12.60 19.84
CA HIS A 879 5.94 -12.01 19.88
C HIS A 879 5.98 -10.48 19.76
N TYR A 880 4.86 -9.82 20.08
CA TYR A 880 4.79 -8.38 20.18
C TYR A 880 5.23 -7.88 21.55
N GLU A 881 5.75 -6.66 21.57
CA GLU A 881 5.73 -5.82 22.76
C GLU A 881 4.51 -4.89 22.71
N MET A 882 3.62 -5.01 23.68
CA MET A 882 2.45 -4.17 23.86
C MET A 882 2.71 -3.17 24.98
N VAL A 883 2.98 -1.93 24.62
CA VAL A 883 3.26 -0.85 25.56
C VAL A 883 1.95 -0.11 25.85
N LEU A 884 1.43 -0.28 27.06
CA LEU A 884 0.14 0.26 27.48
C LEU A 884 0.35 1.39 28.50
N GLN A 885 -0.26 2.54 28.27
CA GLN A 885 -0.24 3.68 29.18
C GLN A 885 -1.63 3.93 29.78
N ASN A 886 -1.68 4.38 31.04
CA ASN A 886 -2.92 4.66 31.78
C ASN A 886 -3.76 3.39 32.04
N VAL A 887 -3.13 2.31 32.51
CA VAL A 887 -3.77 0.99 32.74
C VAL A 887 -4.42 0.91 34.12
N LEU A 888 -3.76 1.44 35.17
CA LEU A 888 -4.20 1.34 36.56
C LEU A 888 -5.69 1.67 36.79
N PRO A 889 -6.29 2.74 36.21
CA PRO A 889 -7.70 3.08 36.42
C PRO A 889 -8.70 2.04 35.93
N PHE A 890 -8.27 1.11 35.08
CA PHE A 890 -9.12 0.10 34.44
C PHE A 890 -8.71 -1.32 34.83
N SER A 891 -7.74 -1.49 35.73
CA SER A 891 -7.11 -2.79 36.04
C SER A 891 -8.09 -3.91 36.40
N ASP A 892 -9.16 -3.59 37.15
CA ASP A 892 -10.19 -4.54 37.54
C ASP A 892 -10.95 -5.13 36.32
N SER A 893 -11.20 -4.32 35.29
CA SER A 893 -11.99 -4.74 34.12
C SER A 893 -11.17 -5.46 33.04
N ILE A 894 -9.84 -5.35 33.05
CA ILE A 894 -8.98 -5.87 31.97
C ILE A 894 -7.88 -6.83 32.41
N SER A 895 -7.79 -7.15 33.71
CA SER A 895 -6.78 -8.08 34.27
C SER A 895 -6.72 -9.42 33.53
N GLY A 896 -7.87 -10.04 33.27
CA GLY A 896 -7.95 -11.30 32.51
C GLY A 896 -7.45 -11.17 31.07
N ASN A 897 -7.69 -10.03 30.40
CA ASN A 897 -7.15 -9.80 29.07
C ASN A 897 -5.63 -9.63 29.11
N LEU A 898 -5.10 -8.90 30.10
CA LEU A 898 -3.65 -8.73 30.27
C LEU A 898 -2.95 -10.08 30.46
N GLU A 899 -3.50 -10.96 31.30
CA GLU A 899 -2.96 -12.31 31.49
C GLU A 899 -2.99 -13.13 30.19
N SER A 900 -4.14 -13.17 29.50
CA SER A 900 -4.33 -13.89 28.24
C SER A 900 -3.35 -13.44 27.15
N ILE A 901 -3.25 -12.13 26.93
CA ILE A 901 -2.36 -11.54 25.93
C ILE A 901 -0.88 -11.79 26.29
N SER A 902 -0.53 -11.72 27.58
CA SER A 902 0.85 -11.88 28.06
C SER A 902 1.44 -13.28 27.87
N MET A 903 0.62 -14.29 27.56
CA MET A 903 1.10 -15.66 27.30
C MET A 903 2.02 -15.72 26.08
N ASN A 904 1.71 -14.94 25.04
CA ASN A 904 2.42 -14.95 23.76
C ASN A 904 3.09 -13.61 23.41
N ASN A 905 2.89 -12.59 24.24
CA ASN A 905 3.39 -11.23 24.01
C ASN A 905 3.95 -10.64 25.30
N ARG A 906 4.90 -9.73 25.19
CA ARG A 906 5.32 -8.93 26.34
C ARG A 906 4.39 -7.74 26.50
N ILE A 907 3.84 -7.53 27.68
CA ILE A 907 3.09 -6.31 28.01
C ILE A 907 3.98 -5.43 28.88
N THR A 908 4.18 -4.19 28.48
CA THR A 908 4.89 -3.17 29.26
C THR A 908 3.91 -2.09 29.69
N ILE A 909 3.66 -1.98 31.00
CA ILE A 909 2.72 -1.02 31.58
C ILE A 909 3.49 0.24 31.99
N CYS A 910 3.12 1.36 31.38
CA CYS A 910 3.66 2.69 31.56
C CYS A 910 2.67 3.55 32.35
N ASP A 911 2.68 3.43 33.69
CA ASP A 911 1.74 4.11 34.57
C ASP A 911 2.42 5.00 35.62
N PHE A 912 1.62 5.92 36.16
CA PHE A 912 2.02 6.74 37.30
C PHE A 912 1.76 5.97 38.60
N ALA A 913 2.82 5.69 39.36
CA ALA A 913 2.70 4.99 40.63
C ALA A 913 1.72 5.72 41.59
N ASN A 914 0.82 4.94 42.20
CA ASN A 914 -0.21 5.40 43.15
C ASN A 914 -1.26 6.38 42.58
N ILE A 915 -1.46 6.43 41.25
CA ILE A 915 -2.55 7.20 40.63
C ILE A 915 -3.50 6.23 39.94
N ASN A 916 -4.62 5.94 40.60
CA ASN A 916 -5.64 5.00 40.10
C ASN A 916 -6.82 5.73 39.44
N GLU A 917 -6.85 7.06 39.48
CA GLU A 917 -7.87 7.87 38.86
C GLU A 917 -7.54 8.13 37.39
N THR A 918 -8.60 8.26 36.58
CA THR A 918 -8.45 8.78 35.22
C THR A 918 -8.10 10.26 35.27
N ARG A 919 -7.49 10.76 34.20
CA ARG A 919 -7.17 12.17 34.05
C ARG A 919 -8.42 13.07 34.10
N GLU A 920 -9.52 12.65 33.49
CA GLU A 920 -10.78 13.42 33.57
C GLU A 920 -11.33 13.43 34.99
N THR A 921 -11.23 12.31 35.74
CA THR A 921 -11.60 12.27 37.16
C THR A 921 -10.78 13.24 38.00
N ILE A 922 -9.46 13.30 37.78
CA ILE A 922 -8.56 14.27 38.44
C ILE A 922 -8.99 15.71 38.10
N ILE A 923 -9.27 15.99 36.82
CA ILE A 923 -9.72 17.33 36.39
C ILE A 923 -11.05 17.69 37.07
N ASP A 924 -12.02 16.78 37.09
CA ASP A 924 -13.34 17.05 37.64
C ASP A 924 -13.32 17.24 39.16
N GLN A 925 -12.52 16.45 39.86
CA GLN A 925 -12.40 16.50 41.31
C GLN A 925 -11.66 17.75 41.79
N TYR A 926 -10.53 18.10 41.15
CA TYR A 926 -9.60 19.12 41.68
C TYR A 926 -9.64 20.44 40.89
N PHE A 927 -10.06 20.44 39.62
CA PHE A 927 -9.90 21.57 38.69
C PHE A 927 -11.19 22.00 37.96
N THR A 928 -12.36 21.52 38.37
CA THR A 928 -13.65 22.00 37.84
C THR A 928 -14.25 23.11 38.71
N ASN A 929 -14.27 22.91 40.04
CA ASN A 929 -14.79 23.88 41.01
C ASN A 929 -13.70 24.57 41.86
N GLY A 930 -12.43 24.26 41.62
CA GLY A 930 -11.28 24.89 42.30
C GLY A 930 -11.00 26.32 41.85
N LYS A 931 -10.08 26.99 42.57
CA LYS A 931 -9.56 28.34 42.25
C LYS A 931 -9.00 28.42 40.83
N TYR A 932 -8.37 27.35 40.37
CA TYR A 932 -7.85 27.18 39.02
C TYR A 932 -8.64 26.12 38.27
N LYS A 933 -8.92 26.41 36.99
CA LYS A 933 -9.74 25.57 36.13
C LYS A 933 -8.88 24.78 35.15
N LYS A 934 -9.43 23.76 34.52
CA LYS A 934 -8.72 22.99 33.46
C LYS A 934 -8.05 23.82 32.35
N LEU A 935 -8.56 25.01 32.04
CA LEU A 935 -8.00 25.90 31.02
C LEU A 935 -7.00 26.93 31.55
N THR A 936 -6.79 26.98 32.87
CA THR A 936 -5.80 27.83 33.52
C THR A 936 -4.39 27.42 33.08
N TYR A 937 -3.53 28.42 32.85
CA TYR A 937 -2.11 28.19 32.57
C TYR A 937 -1.33 27.93 33.86
N VAL A 938 -0.28 27.11 33.78
CA VAL A 938 0.57 26.79 34.94
C VAL A 938 1.15 28.05 35.55
N TYR A 939 1.63 29.02 34.76
CA TYR A 939 2.09 30.31 35.29
C TYR A 939 1.06 31.04 36.17
N GLU A 940 -0.24 30.85 35.95
CA GLU A 940 -1.32 31.47 36.74
C GLU A 940 -1.45 30.83 38.12
N ALA A 941 -1.09 29.55 38.24
CA ALA A 941 -1.00 28.85 39.53
C ALA A 941 0.15 29.37 40.40
N PHE A 942 1.21 29.92 39.78
CA PHE A 942 2.38 30.49 40.46
C PHE A 942 2.35 32.03 40.57
N GLY A 943 1.17 32.64 40.44
CA GLY A 943 0.95 34.06 40.73
C GLY A 943 1.10 35.02 39.55
N TYR A 944 1.55 34.55 38.39
CA TYR A 944 1.70 35.39 37.19
C TYR A 944 0.37 35.53 36.44
N LYS A 945 0.11 36.70 35.88
CA LYS A 945 -1.16 36.99 35.17
C LYS A 945 -0.88 37.63 33.83
N LYS A 946 -1.75 37.36 32.84
CA LYS A 946 -1.75 38.02 31.52
C LYS A 946 -0.51 37.76 30.65
N ILE A 947 0.33 36.76 30.97
CA ILE A 947 1.51 36.40 30.16
C ILE A 947 1.11 36.09 28.70
N VAL A 948 0.11 35.22 28.47
CA VAL A 948 -0.43 34.96 27.12
C VAL A 948 -0.87 36.22 26.38
N THR A 949 -1.43 37.20 27.09
CA THR A 949 -1.88 38.45 26.48
C THR A 949 -0.70 39.31 26.07
N GLN A 950 0.33 39.40 26.91
CA GLN A 950 1.57 40.13 26.60
C GLN A 950 2.35 39.46 25.46
N VAL A 951 2.53 38.14 25.50
CA VAL A 951 3.16 37.37 24.41
C VAL A 951 2.41 37.55 23.09
N ASN A 952 1.07 37.56 23.09
CA ASN A 952 0.30 37.82 21.88
C ASN A 952 0.42 39.25 21.36
N LYS A 953 0.67 40.25 22.23
CA LYS A 953 0.99 41.62 21.79
C LYS A 953 2.34 41.66 21.09
N ILE A 954 3.35 41.01 21.66
CA ILE A 954 4.70 40.90 21.09
C ILE A 954 4.65 40.17 19.74
N LYS A 955 3.95 39.03 19.66
CA LYS A 955 3.71 38.32 18.40
C LYS A 955 3.07 39.20 17.31
N LYS A 956 2.24 40.18 17.71
CA LYS A 956 1.58 41.10 16.77
C LYS A 956 2.50 42.25 16.34
N SER A 957 3.36 42.76 17.21
CA SER A 957 4.34 43.80 16.89
C SER A 957 5.57 43.26 16.16
N GLN A 958 6.01 42.06 16.51
CA GLN A 958 7.20 41.38 16.02
C GLN A 958 6.84 39.97 15.53
N PRO A 959 6.01 39.86 14.48
CA PRO A 959 5.63 38.56 13.95
C PRO A 959 6.83 37.88 13.29
N CYS A 960 6.89 36.55 13.42
CA CYS A 960 7.84 35.74 12.64
C CYS A 960 7.71 36.10 11.14
N PRO A 961 8.81 36.40 10.43
CA PRO A 961 8.75 36.84 9.03
C PRO A 961 8.24 35.76 8.08
N PHE A 962 8.47 34.48 8.41
CA PHE A 962 8.06 33.33 7.60
C PHE A 962 6.56 33.00 7.71
N CYS A 963 6.05 32.71 8.92
CA CYS A 963 4.61 32.40 9.09
C CYS A 963 3.72 33.61 9.33
N LYS A 964 4.28 34.83 9.44
CA LYS A 964 3.56 36.08 9.72
C LYS A 964 2.68 35.97 10.97
N GLY A 965 3.22 35.38 12.04
CA GLY A 965 2.51 35.18 13.31
C GLY A 965 1.50 34.03 13.36
N LYS A 966 1.28 33.30 12.25
CA LYS A 966 0.31 32.19 12.18
C LYS A 966 0.78 30.89 12.81
N LYS A 967 2.05 30.78 13.22
CA LYS A 967 2.73 29.58 13.77
C LYS A 967 2.89 28.41 12.79
N VAL A 968 2.05 28.36 11.76
CA VAL A 968 2.08 27.38 10.68
C VAL A 968 2.21 28.10 9.33
N ILE A 969 2.79 27.39 8.37
CA ILE A 969 2.79 27.74 6.95
C ILE A 969 1.67 26.92 6.30
N SER A 970 0.73 27.60 5.63
CA SER A 970 -0.37 26.92 4.93
C SER A 970 -0.09 26.94 3.43
N GLU A 971 -0.14 25.78 2.81
CA GLU A 971 -0.13 25.64 1.36
C GLU A 971 -1.49 25.13 0.88
N ASP A 972 -2.06 25.86 -0.07
CA ASP A 972 -3.29 25.48 -0.75
C ASP A 972 -2.90 24.69 -2.02
N ASN A 973 -3.46 23.48 -2.17
CA ASN A 973 -3.31 22.57 -3.32
C ASN A 973 -1.94 21.91 -3.54
N LEU A 974 -1.72 20.71 -2.98
CA LEU A 974 -0.70 19.83 -3.54
C LEU A 974 -1.12 18.38 -3.87
N HIS A 975 -2.18 17.79 -3.29
CA HIS A 975 -2.52 16.39 -3.58
C HIS A 975 -4.02 16.04 -3.45
N ASP A 976 -4.48 15.17 -4.36
CA ASP A 976 -5.68 14.32 -4.33
C ASP A 976 -6.66 14.55 -3.15
N GLY A 977 -7.44 15.63 -3.20
CA GLY A 977 -8.55 15.85 -2.28
C GLY A 977 -8.20 16.48 -0.91
N VAL A 978 -6.94 16.85 -0.67
CA VAL A 978 -6.55 17.63 0.53
C VAL A 978 -6.58 19.12 0.19
N PHE A 979 -7.62 19.82 0.67
CA PHE A 979 -7.87 21.22 0.32
C PHE A 979 -6.92 22.22 1.00
N LYS A 980 -6.16 21.80 2.03
CA LYS A 980 -5.19 22.65 2.74
C LYS A 980 -4.22 21.82 3.59
N VAL A 981 -2.91 22.02 3.42
CA VAL A 981 -1.88 21.44 4.30
C VAL A 981 -1.29 22.55 5.14
N THR A 982 -1.20 22.34 6.45
CA THR A 982 -0.53 23.25 7.40
C THR A 982 0.69 22.58 7.99
N ILE A 983 1.86 23.18 7.79
CA ILE A 983 3.13 22.68 8.32
C ILE A 983 3.56 23.62 9.46
N PRO A 984 4.04 23.12 10.61
CA PRO A 984 4.67 23.94 11.64
C PRO A 984 5.74 24.87 11.06
N CYS A 985 5.78 26.12 11.52
CA CYS A 985 6.78 27.07 11.06
C CYS A 985 8.15 26.72 11.66
N VAL A 986 9.00 26.08 10.86
CA VAL A 986 10.35 25.65 11.25
C VAL A 986 11.29 26.81 11.61
N SER A 987 11.01 28.04 11.14
CA SER A 987 11.84 29.19 11.49
C SER A 987 11.60 29.69 12.91
N CYS A 988 10.37 29.59 13.42
CA CYS A 988 10.01 30.12 14.74
C CYS A 988 9.58 29.04 15.72
N TYR A 989 9.65 27.77 15.31
CA TYR A 989 9.24 26.59 16.08
C TYR A 989 7.88 26.80 16.77
N GLU A 990 6.88 27.20 15.97
CA GLU A 990 5.50 27.46 16.42
C GLU A 990 5.29 28.59 17.45
N SER A 991 6.31 29.38 17.79
CA SER A 991 6.12 30.59 18.59
C SER A 991 5.28 31.63 17.83
N GLY A 992 5.52 31.74 16.52
CA GLY A 992 4.98 32.80 15.66
C GLY A 992 5.68 34.15 15.86
N ILE A 993 6.76 34.21 16.64
CA ILE A 993 7.50 35.42 17.00
C ILE A 993 8.88 35.35 16.33
N ASN A 994 9.46 36.49 15.94
CA ASN A 994 10.84 36.54 15.43
C ASN A 994 11.87 36.46 16.58
N GLU A 995 13.16 36.41 16.27
CA GLU A 995 14.21 36.32 17.32
C GLU A 995 14.21 37.51 18.28
N GLU A 996 14.05 38.74 17.79
CA GLU A 996 14.00 39.94 18.65
C GLU A 996 12.87 39.86 19.67
N GLY A 997 11.66 39.49 19.24
CA GLY A 997 10.51 39.37 20.14
C GLY A 997 10.56 38.17 21.07
N LEU A 998 11.40 37.18 20.78
CA LEU A 998 11.67 36.10 21.74
C LEU A 998 12.58 36.56 22.88
N MET A 999 13.40 37.60 22.65
CA MET A 999 14.29 38.22 23.65
C MET A 999 13.61 39.36 24.42
N ASP A 1000 12.41 39.78 24.03
CA ASP A 1000 11.62 40.77 24.79
C ASP A 1000 11.32 40.24 26.20
N ILE A 1001 11.21 41.15 27.17
CA ILE A 1001 11.07 40.82 28.59
C ILE A 1001 9.63 41.02 29.07
N ILE A 1002 9.06 40.00 29.71
CA ILE A 1002 7.77 40.02 30.42
C ILE A 1002 8.01 39.60 31.88
N GLU A 1003 7.59 40.44 32.84
CA GLU A 1003 7.74 40.16 34.28
C GLU A 1003 9.19 39.81 34.69
N GLY A 1004 10.18 40.43 34.03
CA GLY A 1004 11.61 40.22 34.29
C GLY A 1004 12.23 39.01 33.58
N ILE A 1005 11.48 38.30 32.73
CA ILE A 1005 11.90 37.05 32.07
C ILE A 1005 11.68 37.16 30.55
N GLU A 1006 12.59 36.57 29.77
CA GLU A 1006 12.49 36.56 28.30
C GLU A 1006 11.26 35.77 27.82
N VAL A 1007 10.62 36.24 26.74
CA VAL A 1007 9.47 35.56 26.11
C VAL A 1007 9.80 34.12 25.72
N LYS A 1008 11.02 33.86 25.24
CA LYS A 1008 11.49 32.51 24.93
C LYS A 1008 11.38 31.57 26.13
N GLN A 1009 11.83 32.04 27.28
CA GLN A 1009 11.83 31.28 28.53
C GLN A 1009 10.41 31.09 29.05
N TRP A 1010 9.50 32.05 28.85
CA TRP A 1010 8.07 31.83 29.09
C TRP A 1010 7.48 30.74 28.20
N LEU A 1011 7.81 30.70 26.91
CA LEU A 1011 7.20 29.79 25.94
C LEU A 1011 7.72 28.36 26.03
N THR A 1012 8.99 28.19 26.41
CA THR A 1012 9.69 26.89 26.35
C THR A 1012 10.30 26.45 27.68
N GLY A 1013 10.37 27.34 28.66
CA GLY A 1013 10.93 27.05 29.98
C GLY A 1013 9.95 26.36 30.93
N THR A 1014 10.50 25.98 32.06
CA THR A 1014 9.87 25.25 33.15
C THR A 1014 9.51 26.19 34.30
N ILE A 1015 8.92 25.66 35.38
CA ILE A 1015 8.66 26.45 36.59
C ILE A 1015 9.97 26.94 37.21
N SER A 1016 11.01 26.11 37.24
CA SER A 1016 12.31 26.48 37.83
C SER A 1016 13.03 27.60 37.07
N ASP A 1017 12.78 27.71 35.77
CA ASP A 1017 13.33 28.78 34.92
C ASP A 1017 12.74 30.16 35.22
N VAL A 1018 11.57 30.20 35.87
CA VAL A 1018 10.75 31.42 35.97
C VAL A 1018 10.46 31.81 37.43
N VAL A 1019 10.23 30.84 38.30
CA VAL A 1019 9.82 31.05 39.69
C VAL A 1019 11.05 31.04 40.61
N ALA A 1020 11.22 32.09 41.40
CA ALA A 1020 12.35 32.20 42.35
C ALA A 1020 12.29 31.15 43.47
N GLY A 1021 13.44 30.67 43.94
CA GLY A 1021 13.60 29.55 44.89
C GLY A 1021 13.08 29.74 46.32
N SER A 1022 12.23 30.74 46.59
CA SER A 1022 11.55 30.94 47.89
C SER A 1022 10.32 30.06 48.11
N LEU A 1023 9.87 29.33 47.10
CA LEU A 1023 8.74 28.39 47.16
C LEU A 1023 9.29 26.95 47.10
N ASN A 1024 8.64 26.01 47.81
CA ASN A 1024 9.00 24.59 47.70
C ASN A 1024 8.53 24.03 46.35
N ILE A 1025 9.33 24.22 45.30
CA ILE A 1025 9.00 23.89 43.91
C ILE A 1025 9.66 22.60 43.41
N GLU A 1026 10.35 21.83 44.26
CA GLU A 1026 11.10 20.63 43.82
C GLU A 1026 10.23 19.64 43.03
N ALA A 1027 8.98 19.42 43.46
CA ALA A 1027 8.06 18.48 42.82
C ALA A 1027 7.48 18.97 41.48
N VAL A 1028 7.61 20.27 41.18
CA VAL A 1028 7.02 20.93 40.00
C VAL A 1028 8.05 21.61 39.11
N ALA A 1029 9.34 21.56 39.48
CA ALA A 1029 10.42 22.35 38.90
C ALA A 1029 10.49 22.24 37.36
N ASP A 1030 10.34 21.02 36.83
CA ASP A 1030 10.49 20.70 35.41
C ASP A 1030 9.20 20.87 34.58
N ILE A 1031 8.09 21.28 35.20
CA ILE A 1031 6.80 21.39 34.50
C ILE A 1031 6.84 22.60 33.56
N PRO A 1032 6.48 22.45 32.26
CA PRO A 1032 6.42 23.57 31.32
C PRO A 1032 5.42 24.62 31.78
N ILE A 1033 5.90 25.85 31.99
CA ILE A 1033 5.12 26.88 32.68
C ILE A 1033 4.04 27.52 31.79
N PHE A 1034 4.18 27.43 30.46
CA PHE A 1034 3.20 27.91 29.49
C PHE A 1034 2.12 26.89 29.13
N ASN A 1035 2.18 25.69 29.70
CA ASN A 1035 1.13 24.70 29.49
C ASN A 1035 -0.11 25.08 30.29
N ARG A 1036 -1.27 24.62 29.84
CA ARG A 1036 -2.49 24.62 30.65
C ARG A 1036 -2.52 23.40 31.56
N ILE A 1037 -3.25 23.47 32.66
CA ILE A 1037 -3.46 22.34 33.57
C ILE A 1037 -3.95 21.10 32.81
N ARG A 1038 -4.92 21.26 31.89
CA ARG A 1038 -5.38 20.17 31.01
C ARG A 1038 -4.34 19.64 30.01
N GLN A 1039 -3.13 20.17 29.94
CA GLN A 1039 -2.07 19.68 29.05
C GLN A 1039 -0.99 18.92 29.83
N LEU A 1040 -1.06 18.97 31.17
CA LEU A 1040 -0.16 18.25 32.05
C LEU A 1040 -0.53 16.76 32.11
N ASN A 1041 0.49 15.96 32.41
CA ASN A 1041 0.29 14.54 32.74
C ASN A 1041 -0.30 14.41 34.18
N LYS A 1042 -0.69 13.20 34.59
CA LYS A 1042 -1.34 12.97 35.88
C LYS A 1042 -0.48 13.40 37.07
N ARG A 1043 0.80 13.03 37.08
CA ARG A 1043 1.75 13.41 38.14
C ARG A 1043 1.91 14.92 38.23
N ASP A 1044 2.11 15.59 37.10
CA ASP A 1044 2.32 17.04 37.02
C ASP A 1044 1.08 17.81 37.50
N MET A 1045 -0.14 17.37 37.12
CA MET A 1045 -1.36 17.99 37.63
C MET A 1045 -1.47 17.86 39.16
N MET A 1046 -1.20 16.66 39.69
CA MET A 1046 -1.25 16.42 41.13
C MET A 1046 -0.16 17.19 41.87
N ALA A 1047 1.05 17.28 41.31
CA ALA A 1047 2.15 18.05 41.86
C ALA A 1047 1.83 19.56 41.90
N VAL A 1048 1.24 20.11 40.83
CA VAL A 1048 0.77 21.51 40.80
C VAL A 1048 -0.32 21.75 41.84
N TYR A 1049 -1.27 20.82 41.99
CA TYR A 1049 -2.33 20.91 43.00
C TYR A 1049 -1.77 20.87 44.43
N GLN A 1050 -0.91 19.90 44.74
CA GLN A 1050 -0.29 19.74 46.07
C GLN A 1050 0.65 20.89 46.43
N CYS A 1051 1.47 21.34 45.47
CA CYS A 1051 2.35 22.49 45.65
C CYS A 1051 1.54 23.76 45.98
N HIS A 1052 0.32 23.89 45.45
CA HIS A 1052 -0.56 25.00 45.81
C HIS A 1052 -1.16 24.81 47.21
N GLU A 1053 -1.72 23.65 47.54
CA GLU A 1053 -2.27 23.36 48.89
C GLU A 1053 -1.24 23.54 50.02
N GLN A 1054 0.06 23.42 49.72
CA GLN A 1054 1.14 23.60 50.69
C GLN A 1054 1.68 25.03 50.80
N ASN A 1055 1.39 25.91 49.83
CA ASN A 1055 1.90 27.29 49.78
C ASN A 1055 0.82 28.36 50.06
N ASP A 1056 -0.45 27.96 50.24
CA ASP A 1056 -1.47 28.73 50.98
C ASP A 1056 -1.33 28.48 52.50
#